data_AF-A0A7C6XHX0-F1
#
_entry.id   AF-A0A7C6XHX0-F1
#
_cell.length_a   1.000
_cell.length_b   1.000
_cell.length_c   1.000
_cell.angle_alpha   90.00
_cell.angle_beta   90.00
_cell.angle_gamma   90.00
#
_symmetry.space_group_name_H-M   'P 1'
#
loop_
_entity.id
_entity.type
_entity.pdbx_description
1 polymer ?
#
loop_
_entity_poly.entity_id
_entity_poly.type
_entity_poly.pdbx_seq_one_letter_code
_entity_poly.pdbx_strand_id
1 'polypeptide(L)'
;MAMPGEDVDVRGTGTRARDFRATWSQWSRCVARVVLGLIITWSLALPRVAAADPDPGAGELRGVWIHTYSPYDWDRVMRQLRDTGFNAVFVRVGRGGNVLYPSSLLPLDAWAAKAGGDELKRAVQAAHRYGLDFHAWRVCYHMGSAPEHYRARMAAEDRLARDPDGKQVLYANPGDPRNNALEYAAVMEVVRKYDIDGIHLDYIRYPSDPHYNFDYGPRSRAGFEKTTGRKVARWPEDVIHGPLKRAYEEFERACVNSLMERVYRGVKREKPRVQVSAAVWRNHRRYRAAIKQDWPLWIERGWMDFVVPMDYTADDEVYAATVKEQVAMASGKMPVVIGIGAWLLKEPAQLVRQVDLARQAGASGHVLFAYNARGIDAMLEALAKGPHRLPAKPAYRAPRIHFELPDAIARKDAPHAVVAERPFSLAAAWKAGRVDRSRGVQLTLETPGGRCLAQVGQIPPRGELRAEPLAPAGLFQVVARGVLGGMEVVTRGPLLEGRPAAEIEALRAQENPPHVPDGALPRVAVYEGGMGAAGILAALEQSGQVRAFPLHRLRPDHLAAADAVILPQLRDVADLTREAERALRAWVASGGTLLLTHDAVGFRWHPVPFPEVGMGAALARRQPLQVTTPGADAWALEYAYSDHVRIKPAPGTAVLAREKNAQGAPVVVSGAFEKGRVILCGIIPGLKGMGELLPGEARLLLELLAPAEK
;
A
#
# COMPACT_ATOMS: atom_id res chain seq x y z
N MET A 1 -20.81 17.84 -70.18
CA MET A 1 -21.67 17.34 -71.27
C MET A 1 -23.10 17.74 -70.92
N ALA A 2 -23.78 18.45 -71.80
CA ALA A 2 -24.98 19.23 -71.54
C ALA A 2 -26.29 18.43 -71.68
N MET A 3 -27.24 18.67 -70.76
CA MET A 3 -28.71 18.86 -70.95
C MET A 3 -29.55 17.69 -71.57
N PRO A 4 -30.91 17.75 -71.63
CA PRO A 4 -31.93 17.75 -70.53
C PRO A 4 -33.24 16.97 -70.94
N GLY A 5 -34.37 17.20 -70.24
CA GLY A 5 -35.77 17.03 -70.75
C GLY A 5 -36.70 16.32 -69.76
N GLU A 6 -37.54 17.02 -68.98
CA GLU A 6 -38.90 17.54 -69.28
C GLU A 6 -39.98 16.46 -69.49
N ASP A 7 -41.02 16.44 -68.64
CA ASP A 7 -42.38 16.80 -69.08
C ASP A 7 -43.40 16.89 -67.92
N VAL A 8 -44.49 17.62 -68.20
CA VAL A 8 -45.33 18.38 -67.27
C VAL A 8 -46.83 18.10 -67.50
N ASP A 9 -47.59 18.12 -66.38
CA ASP A 9 -49.02 18.48 -66.17
C ASP A 9 -50.14 17.66 -66.85
N VAL A 10 -51.25 17.44 -66.11
CA VAL A 10 -52.64 17.76 -66.52
C VAL A 10 -53.58 17.74 -65.29
N ARG A 11 -54.48 18.72 -65.29
CA ARG A 11 -55.43 19.20 -64.27
C ARG A 11 -56.80 18.50 -64.23
N GLY A 12 -57.57 18.85 -63.18
CA GLY A 12 -59.04 18.96 -63.15
C GLY A 12 -59.71 17.91 -62.24
N THR A 13 -60.74 18.14 -61.42
CA THR A 13 -61.76 19.19 -61.17
C THR A 13 -62.37 18.80 -59.79
N GLY A 14 -62.65 19.63 -58.78
CA GLY A 14 -63.57 20.76 -58.76
C GLY A 14 -64.95 20.36 -58.21
N THR A 15 -65.22 20.51 -56.89
CA THR A 15 -66.51 21.00 -56.36
C THR A 15 -66.41 21.42 -54.88
N ARG A 16 -66.82 22.67 -54.63
CA ARG A 16 -67.17 23.29 -53.32
C ARG A 16 -68.53 22.70 -52.86
N ALA A 17 -69.03 22.81 -51.62
CA ALA A 17 -69.00 23.92 -50.70
C ALA A 17 -69.60 23.51 -49.33
N ARG A 18 -69.16 24.22 -48.28
CA ARG A 18 -69.97 24.72 -47.15
C ARG A 18 -70.79 23.72 -46.31
N ASP A 19 -70.23 23.32 -45.18
CA ASP A 19 -70.62 23.78 -43.84
C ASP A 19 -69.64 23.17 -42.82
N PHE A 20 -69.70 23.54 -41.53
CA PHE A 20 -68.79 23.14 -40.43
C PHE A 20 -67.58 24.05 -40.15
N ARG A 21 -67.79 25.37 -40.07
CA ARG A 21 -66.88 26.29 -39.33
C ARG A 21 -67.39 26.71 -37.94
N ALA A 22 -68.38 26.02 -37.39
CA ALA A 22 -68.95 26.33 -36.05
C ALA A 22 -68.90 25.18 -35.03
N THR A 23 -68.23 24.05 -35.32
CA THR A 23 -68.20 22.86 -34.44
C THR A 23 -66.79 22.28 -34.22
N TRP A 24 -65.74 23.02 -34.61
CA TRP A 24 -64.33 22.65 -34.42
C TRP A 24 -63.65 23.30 -33.20
N SER A 25 -64.36 24.14 -32.43
CA SER A 25 -63.82 24.79 -31.22
C SER A 25 -64.23 24.12 -29.90
N GLN A 26 -65.16 23.16 -29.93
CA GLN A 26 -65.56 22.36 -28.75
C GLN A 26 -64.97 20.93 -28.74
N TRP A 27 -64.67 20.33 -29.89
CA TRP A 27 -64.05 19.00 -29.95
C TRP A 27 -62.53 19.01 -29.71
N SER A 28 -61.84 20.10 -30.07
CA SER A 28 -60.40 20.27 -29.87
C SER A 28 -60.01 20.50 -28.40
N ARG A 29 -60.94 20.91 -27.52
CA ARG A 29 -60.68 21.07 -26.08
C ARG A 29 -60.99 19.81 -25.25
N CYS A 30 -61.79 18.88 -25.78
CA CYS A 30 -62.06 17.59 -25.13
C CYS A 30 -61.03 16.51 -25.50
N VAL A 31 -60.55 16.46 -26.75
CA VAL A 31 -59.52 15.48 -27.15
C VAL A 31 -58.14 15.83 -26.56
N ALA A 32 -57.81 17.12 -26.43
CA ALA A 32 -56.56 17.54 -25.77
C ALA A 32 -56.54 17.25 -24.25
N ARG A 33 -57.70 17.16 -23.58
CA ARG A 33 -57.77 16.81 -22.15
C ARG A 33 -57.78 15.30 -21.89
N VAL A 34 -58.27 14.49 -22.83
CA VAL A 34 -58.22 13.02 -22.72
C VAL A 34 -56.86 12.47 -23.12
N VAL A 35 -56.18 13.04 -24.12
CA VAL A 35 -54.82 12.60 -24.51
C VAL A 35 -53.74 13.11 -23.53
N LEU A 36 -53.89 14.31 -22.97
CA LEU A 36 -52.99 14.79 -21.91
C LEU A 36 -53.29 14.14 -20.54
N GLY A 37 -54.55 13.72 -20.30
CA GLY A 37 -54.92 12.92 -19.13
C GLY A 37 -54.40 11.48 -19.18
N LEU A 38 -54.33 10.85 -20.36
CA LEU A 38 -53.77 9.50 -20.55
C LEU A 38 -52.23 9.48 -20.61
N ILE A 39 -51.58 10.58 -21.00
CA ILE A 39 -50.11 10.73 -20.94
C ILE A 39 -49.63 11.14 -19.53
N ILE A 40 -50.48 11.78 -18.71
CA ILE A 40 -50.15 12.17 -17.32
C ILE A 40 -50.55 11.09 -16.29
N THR A 41 -51.35 10.08 -16.65
CA THR A 41 -51.67 8.93 -15.77
C THR A 41 -50.91 7.64 -16.09
N TRP A 42 -49.99 7.67 -17.06
CA TRP A 42 -48.93 6.66 -17.24
C TRP A 42 -47.58 7.10 -16.63
N SER A 43 -47.60 8.18 -15.84
CA SER A 43 -46.61 8.47 -14.79
C SER A 43 -47.06 7.90 -13.44
N LEU A 44 -47.77 6.75 -13.47
CA LEU A 44 -47.85 5.90 -12.29
C LEU A 44 -46.41 5.59 -11.93
N ALA A 45 -46.01 6.05 -10.75
CA ALA A 45 -44.81 5.64 -10.07
C ALA A 45 -44.69 4.12 -10.23
N LEU A 46 -43.88 3.68 -11.20
CA LEU A 46 -43.21 2.41 -11.07
C LEU A 46 -42.59 2.51 -9.68
N PRO A 47 -42.93 1.62 -8.73
CA PRO A 47 -42.13 1.56 -7.53
C PRO A 47 -40.70 1.51 -8.07
N ARG A 48 -39.84 2.45 -7.61
CA ARG A 48 -38.41 2.18 -7.62
C ARG A 48 -38.34 0.85 -6.90
N VAL A 49 -38.32 -0.25 -7.66
CA VAL A 49 -37.84 -1.52 -7.15
C VAL A 49 -36.43 -1.11 -6.80
N ALA A 50 -36.20 -0.83 -5.52
CA ALA A 50 -34.87 -0.65 -5.01
C ALA A 50 -34.17 -1.90 -5.49
N ALA A 51 -33.29 -1.74 -6.50
CA ALA A 51 -32.47 -2.84 -6.97
C ALA A 51 -31.85 -3.39 -5.70
N ALA A 52 -32.09 -4.67 -5.40
CA ALA A 52 -31.58 -5.27 -4.19
C ALA A 52 -30.08 -4.94 -4.11
N ASP A 53 -29.62 -4.52 -2.92
CA ASP A 53 -28.21 -4.21 -2.74
C ASP A 53 -27.39 -5.39 -3.26
N PRO A 54 -26.37 -5.14 -4.09
CA PRO A 54 -25.56 -6.22 -4.64
C PRO A 54 -24.90 -6.97 -3.48
N ASP A 55 -24.71 -8.30 -3.64
CA ASP A 55 -24.03 -9.10 -2.63
C ASP A 55 -22.67 -8.46 -2.30
N PRO A 56 -22.45 -8.02 -1.04
CA PRO A 56 -21.21 -7.38 -0.65
C PRO A 56 -20.00 -8.30 -0.82
N GLY A 57 -20.23 -9.61 -0.76
CA GLY A 57 -19.23 -10.66 -0.97
C GLY A 57 -18.97 -11.01 -2.44
N ALA A 58 -19.71 -10.44 -3.40
CA ALA A 58 -19.49 -10.74 -4.81
C ALA A 58 -18.09 -10.28 -5.26
N GLY A 59 -17.43 -11.12 -6.06
CA GLY A 59 -16.07 -10.85 -6.53
C GLY A 59 -14.94 -11.19 -5.54
N GLU A 60 -15.26 -11.57 -4.31
CA GLU A 60 -14.23 -11.79 -3.28
C GLU A 60 -13.34 -12.99 -3.58
N LEU A 61 -12.04 -12.81 -3.35
CA LEU A 61 -11.14 -13.92 -3.09
C LEU A 61 -11.34 -14.38 -1.64
N ARG A 62 -11.77 -15.63 -1.46
CA ARG A 62 -11.92 -16.27 -0.15
C ARG A 62 -10.94 -17.42 -0.09
N GLY A 63 -9.80 -17.16 0.52
CA GLY A 63 -8.65 -18.05 0.54
C GLY A 63 -8.35 -18.64 1.92
N VAL A 64 -7.64 -19.76 1.95
CA VAL A 64 -7.03 -20.28 3.19
C VAL A 64 -5.59 -20.72 2.90
N TRP A 65 -4.65 -20.34 3.78
CA TRP A 65 -3.31 -20.90 3.76
C TRP A 65 -3.28 -22.27 4.43
N ILE A 66 -2.66 -23.22 3.75
CA ILE A 66 -2.51 -24.60 4.23
C ILE A 66 -1.01 -24.88 4.40
N HIS A 67 -0.60 -24.96 5.66
CA HIS A 67 0.72 -25.41 6.04
C HIS A 67 0.85 -26.92 5.90
N THR A 68 1.93 -27.41 5.29
CA THR A 68 2.16 -28.84 5.12
C THR A 68 3.00 -29.42 6.25
N TYR A 69 2.35 -29.88 7.32
CA TYR A 69 3.03 -30.57 8.44
C TYR A 69 2.30 -31.83 8.94
N SER A 70 1.26 -32.29 8.24
CA SER A 70 0.58 -33.55 8.49
C SER A 70 0.05 -34.10 7.15
N PRO A 71 0.09 -35.42 6.88
CA PRO A 71 -0.55 -35.97 5.68
C PRO A 71 -2.01 -35.51 5.65
N TYR A 72 -2.40 -34.88 4.55
CA TYR A 72 -3.77 -34.42 4.34
C TYR A 72 -4.55 -35.45 3.53
N ASP A 73 -5.73 -35.77 4.01
CA ASP A 73 -6.80 -36.21 3.13
C ASP A 73 -7.25 -34.97 2.34
N TRP A 74 -6.59 -34.74 1.18
CA TRP A 74 -6.87 -33.59 0.34
C TRP A 74 -8.33 -33.53 -0.09
N ASP A 75 -8.98 -34.67 -0.33
CA ASP A 75 -10.39 -34.69 -0.70
C ASP A 75 -11.28 -34.21 0.45
N ARG A 76 -11.02 -34.66 1.68
CA ARG A 76 -11.74 -34.16 2.86
C ARG A 76 -11.52 -32.65 3.07
N VAL A 77 -10.28 -32.18 3.00
CA VAL A 77 -9.93 -30.77 3.22
C VAL A 77 -10.63 -29.88 2.17
N MET A 78 -10.47 -30.19 0.89
CA MET A 78 -11.04 -29.38 -0.19
C MET A 78 -12.58 -29.39 -0.17
N ARG A 79 -13.19 -30.52 0.18
CA ARG A 79 -14.64 -30.63 0.39
C ARG A 79 -15.12 -29.69 1.50
N GLN A 80 -14.47 -29.72 2.67
CA GLN A 80 -14.82 -28.86 3.80
C GLN A 80 -14.71 -27.38 3.44
N LEU A 81 -13.64 -26.98 2.74
CA LEU A 81 -13.41 -25.60 2.35
C LEU A 81 -14.43 -25.11 1.32
N ARG A 82 -14.76 -25.94 0.32
CA ARG A 82 -15.84 -25.67 -0.62
C ARG A 82 -17.18 -25.50 0.10
N ASP A 83 -17.52 -26.41 1.02
CA ASP A 83 -18.79 -26.38 1.76
C ASP A 83 -18.88 -25.16 2.70
N THR A 84 -17.74 -24.61 3.08
CA THR A 84 -17.62 -23.35 3.85
C THR A 84 -17.69 -22.10 2.95
N GLY A 85 -17.69 -22.23 1.63
CA GLY A 85 -17.75 -21.12 0.69
C GLY A 85 -16.41 -20.45 0.36
N PHE A 86 -15.27 -21.12 0.65
CA PHE A 86 -13.97 -20.73 0.09
C PHE A 86 -13.92 -21.01 -1.41
N ASN A 87 -13.11 -20.23 -2.14
CA ASN A 87 -12.92 -20.38 -3.58
C ASN A 87 -11.45 -20.53 -3.99
N ALA A 88 -10.51 -20.41 -3.05
CA ALA A 88 -9.09 -20.59 -3.31
C ALA A 88 -8.36 -21.23 -2.12
N VAL A 89 -7.29 -21.96 -2.40
CA VAL A 89 -6.37 -22.52 -1.41
C VAL A 89 -4.93 -22.11 -1.72
N PHE A 90 -4.19 -21.75 -0.66
CA PHE A 90 -2.79 -21.34 -0.74
C PHE A 90 -1.94 -22.41 -0.05
N VAL A 91 -1.59 -23.45 -0.79
CA VAL A 91 -0.89 -24.62 -0.25
C VAL A 91 0.61 -24.39 -0.35
N ARG A 92 1.33 -24.51 0.77
CA ARG A 92 2.79 -24.36 0.75
C ARG A 92 3.40 -25.45 -0.11
N VAL A 93 4.10 -25.11 -1.18
CA VAL A 93 4.72 -26.08 -2.11
C VAL A 93 6.22 -26.28 -1.89
N GLY A 94 6.80 -25.55 -0.95
CA GLY A 94 8.19 -25.67 -0.56
C GLY A 94 8.71 -24.43 0.13
N ARG A 95 9.95 -24.53 0.60
CA ARG A 95 10.74 -23.43 1.17
C ARG A 95 12.07 -23.26 0.42
N GLY A 96 12.86 -22.26 0.79
CA GLY A 96 14.24 -22.14 0.32
C GLY A 96 14.98 -23.46 0.59
N GLY A 97 15.41 -24.13 -0.47
CA GLY A 97 16.13 -25.41 -0.37
C GLY A 97 15.29 -26.69 -0.30
N ASN A 98 13.97 -26.66 -0.49
CA ASN A 98 13.18 -27.88 -0.72
C ASN A 98 11.86 -27.63 -1.48
N VAL A 99 11.20 -28.70 -1.90
CA VAL A 99 9.87 -28.71 -2.53
C VAL A 99 9.05 -29.94 -2.14
N LEU A 100 7.74 -29.91 -2.37
CA LEU A 100 6.83 -31.04 -2.08
C LEU A 100 6.55 -31.95 -3.29
N TYR A 101 7.39 -31.87 -4.31
CA TYR A 101 7.20 -32.58 -5.57
C TYR A 101 8.55 -33.02 -6.17
N PRO A 102 8.57 -34.00 -7.09
CA PRO A 102 9.80 -34.41 -7.76
C PRO A 102 10.40 -33.27 -8.61
N SER A 103 11.44 -32.64 -8.09
CA SER A 103 12.17 -31.55 -8.74
C SER A 103 13.56 -31.98 -9.16
N SER A 104 14.03 -31.46 -10.29
CA SER A 104 15.43 -31.59 -10.71
C SER A 104 16.33 -30.50 -10.12
N LEU A 105 15.75 -29.52 -9.41
CA LEU A 105 16.44 -28.33 -8.91
C LEU A 105 16.62 -28.35 -7.39
N LEU A 106 15.61 -28.84 -6.68
CA LEU A 106 15.52 -28.78 -5.22
C LEU A 106 15.23 -30.16 -4.62
N PRO A 107 15.78 -30.46 -3.43
CA PRO A 107 15.45 -31.68 -2.71
C PRO A 107 13.95 -31.82 -2.42
N LEU A 108 13.48 -33.06 -2.41
CA LEU A 108 12.16 -33.40 -1.92
C LEU A 108 12.10 -33.23 -0.40
N ASP A 109 11.05 -32.58 0.08
CA ASP A 109 10.76 -32.44 1.51
C ASP A 109 10.51 -33.81 2.16
N ALA A 110 11.03 -34.01 3.38
CA ALA A 110 10.91 -35.28 4.09
C ALA A 110 9.45 -35.68 4.37
N TRP A 111 8.57 -34.70 4.61
CA TRP A 111 7.14 -34.96 4.78
C TRP A 111 6.52 -35.46 3.47
N ALA A 112 6.82 -34.82 2.34
CA ALA A 112 6.29 -35.23 1.04
C ALA A 112 6.79 -36.63 0.66
N ALA A 113 8.07 -36.93 0.91
CA ALA A 113 8.64 -38.26 0.72
C ALA A 113 7.87 -39.34 1.51
N LYS A 114 7.50 -39.05 2.77
CA LYS A 114 6.68 -39.94 3.60
C LYS A 114 5.22 -40.04 3.13
N ALA A 115 4.68 -38.97 2.55
CA ALA A 115 3.27 -38.89 2.13
C ALA A 115 2.99 -39.53 0.77
N GLY A 116 4.01 -39.90 -0.01
CA GLY A 116 3.85 -40.51 -1.34
C GLY A 116 4.58 -39.80 -2.48
N GLY A 117 5.41 -38.81 -2.17
CA GLY A 117 6.33 -38.16 -3.12
C GLY A 117 5.79 -36.86 -3.72
N ASP A 118 4.77 -36.94 -4.56
CA ASP A 118 4.23 -35.78 -5.30
C ASP A 118 2.94 -35.23 -4.68
N GLU A 119 3.09 -34.54 -3.56
CA GLU A 119 1.95 -33.95 -2.84
C GLU A 119 1.36 -32.74 -3.56
N LEU A 120 2.16 -32.03 -4.36
CA LEU A 120 1.67 -30.93 -5.18
C LEU A 120 0.63 -31.41 -6.20
N LYS A 121 0.94 -32.48 -6.95
CA LYS A 121 0.00 -33.06 -7.91
C LYS A 121 -1.32 -33.46 -7.25
N ARG A 122 -1.24 -34.15 -6.10
CA ARG A 122 -2.42 -34.62 -5.36
C ARG A 122 -3.29 -33.46 -4.90
N ALA A 123 -2.68 -32.41 -4.34
CA ALA A 123 -3.39 -31.26 -3.83
C ALA A 123 -4.04 -30.43 -4.94
N VAL A 124 -3.36 -30.23 -6.08
CA VAL A 124 -3.92 -29.56 -7.28
C VAL A 124 -5.14 -30.31 -7.79
N GLN A 125 -5.02 -31.62 -8.00
CA GLN A 125 -6.12 -32.43 -8.52
C GLN A 125 -7.32 -32.43 -7.56
N ALA A 126 -7.09 -32.45 -6.25
CA ALA A 126 -8.14 -32.33 -5.26
C ALA A 126 -8.83 -30.96 -5.33
N ALA A 127 -8.08 -29.86 -5.31
CA ALA A 127 -8.66 -28.52 -5.38
C ALA A 127 -9.59 -28.37 -6.59
N HIS A 128 -9.14 -28.79 -7.77
CA HIS A 128 -9.94 -28.74 -9.00
C HIS A 128 -11.18 -29.64 -8.95
N ARG A 129 -11.10 -30.84 -8.35
CA ARG A 129 -12.29 -31.71 -8.15
C ARG A 129 -13.40 -31.02 -7.37
N TYR A 130 -13.06 -30.13 -6.44
CA TYR A 130 -14.03 -29.37 -5.63
C TYR A 130 -14.25 -27.94 -6.12
N GLY A 131 -13.69 -27.56 -7.28
CA GLY A 131 -13.87 -26.23 -7.87
C GLY A 131 -13.15 -25.09 -7.18
N LEU A 132 -12.07 -25.39 -6.45
CA LEU A 132 -11.22 -24.41 -5.75
C LEU A 132 -10.00 -24.06 -6.61
N ASP A 133 -9.65 -22.77 -6.64
CA ASP A 133 -8.40 -22.31 -7.25
C ASP A 133 -7.19 -22.74 -6.40
N PHE A 134 -6.22 -23.36 -7.02
CA PHE A 134 -4.98 -23.77 -6.37
C PHE A 134 -3.87 -22.73 -6.58
N HIS A 135 -3.47 -22.08 -5.49
CA HIS A 135 -2.33 -21.16 -5.44
C HIS A 135 -1.13 -21.87 -4.79
N ALA A 136 -0.10 -22.12 -5.59
CA ALA A 136 1.15 -22.71 -5.12
C ALA A 136 1.94 -21.68 -4.30
N TRP A 137 1.92 -21.85 -2.97
CA TRP A 137 2.60 -20.96 -2.03
C TRP A 137 4.09 -21.33 -1.89
N ARG A 138 4.96 -20.52 -2.51
CA ARG A 138 6.41 -20.66 -2.46
C ARG A 138 6.97 -19.75 -1.38
N VAL A 139 7.53 -20.33 -0.32
CA VAL A 139 8.41 -19.61 0.60
C VAL A 139 9.79 -19.53 -0.05
N CYS A 140 10.21 -18.34 -0.48
CA CYS A 140 11.40 -18.18 -1.33
C CYS A 140 12.70 -18.50 -0.58
N TYR A 141 13.23 -17.56 0.20
CA TYR A 141 14.62 -17.63 0.66
C TYR A 141 14.81 -18.31 2.02
N HIS A 142 13.76 -18.43 2.84
CA HIS A 142 13.84 -18.97 4.19
C HIS A 142 14.03 -20.50 4.18
N MET A 143 15.09 -21.02 4.81
CA MET A 143 15.52 -22.42 4.65
C MET A 143 15.15 -23.38 5.80
N GLY A 144 14.18 -23.01 6.64
CA GLY A 144 13.85 -23.75 7.86
C GLY A 144 13.52 -25.24 7.71
N SER A 145 13.02 -25.69 6.55
CA SER A 145 12.71 -27.11 6.26
C SER A 145 13.67 -27.78 5.27
N ALA A 146 14.69 -27.07 4.78
CA ALA A 146 15.67 -27.65 3.87
C ALA A 146 16.42 -28.82 4.54
N PRO A 147 16.65 -29.94 3.83
CA PRO A 147 17.45 -31.04 4.35
C PRO A 147 18.85 -30.60 4.78
N GLU A 148 19.40 -31.24 5.81
CA GLU A 148 20.69 -30.87 6.39
C GLU A 148 21.83 -30.83 5.36
N HIS A 149 21.95 -31.87 4.53
CA HIS A 149 22.98 -31.92 3.47
C HIS A 149 22.89 -30.73 2.50
N TYR A 150 21.66 -30.26 2.20
CA TYR A 150 21.45 -29.10 1.33
C TYR A 150 21.83 -27.79 2.04
N ARG A 151 21.48 -27.66 3.33
CA ARG A 151 21.89 -26.51 4.17
C ARG A 151 23.42 -26.43 4.27
N ALA A 152 24.09 -27.55 4.54
CA ALA A 152 25.54 -27.63 4.61
C ALA A 152 26.21 -27.23 3.29
N ARG A 153 25.70 -27.71 2.15
CA ARG A 153 26.18 -27.29 0.83
C ARG A 153 26.02 -25.80 0.59
N MET A 154 24.85 -25.23 0.88
CA MET A 154 24.59 -23.79 0.69
C MET A 154 25.48 -22.90 1.57
N ALA A 155 25.78 -23.35 2.80
CA ALA A 155 26.74 -22.70 3.67
C ALA A 155 28.16 -22.74 3.08
N ALA A 156 28.61 -23.93 2.64
CA ALA A 156 29.93 -24.14 2.04
C ALA A 156 30.14 -23.37 0.71
N GLU A 157 29.09 -23.21 -0.10
CA GLU A 157 29.11 -22.43 -1.35
C GLU A 157 29.02 -20.91 -1.14
N ASP A 158 28.97 -20.45 0.11
CA ASP A 158 28.74 -19.07 0.53
C ASP A 158 27.49 -18.44 -0.11
N ARG A 159 26.34 -19.13 0.06
CA ARG A 159 25.05 -18.73 -0.52
C ARG A 159 24.02 -18.31 0.53
N LEU A 160 24.37 -18.33 1.80
CA LEU A 160 23.50 -17.90 2.90
C LEU A 160 23.70 -16.42 3.19
N ALA A 161 22.64 -15.77 3.67
CA ALA A 161 22.70 -14.39 4.15
C ALA A 161 23.59 -14.32 5.41
N ARG A 162 24.29 -13.20 5.57
CA ARG A 162 25.20 -12.89 6.67
C ARG A 162 24.83 -11.58 7.34
N ASP A 163 24.96 -11.57 8.66
CA ASP A 163 24.85 -10.36 9.47
C ASP A 163 26.14 -9.50 9.35
N PRO A 164 26.20 -8.31 9.99
CA PRO A 164 27.41 -7.47 9.95
C PRO A 164 28.67 -8.13 10.51
N ASP A 165 28.51 -9.08 11.43
CA ASP A 165 29.62 -9.83 12.05
C ASP A 165 30.08 -11.02 11.17
N GLY A 166 29.44 -11.19 10.01
CA GLY A 166 29.78 -12.23 9.03
C GLY A 166 29.16 -13.59 9.35
N LYS A 167 28.30 -13.71 10.36
CA LYS A 167 27.65 -14.97 10.72
C LYS A 167 26.53 -15.28 9.73
N GLN A 168 26.56 -16.49 9.17
CA GLN A 168 25.50 -16.97 8.28
C GLN A 168 24.21 -17.31 9.06
N VAL A 169 23.06 -17.01 8.45
CA VAL A 169 21.74 -17.44 8.93
C VAL A 169 21.10 -18.41 7.92
N LEU A 170 20.12 -19.20 8.37
CA LEU A 170 19.43 -20.20 7.53
C LEU A 170 18.44 -19.57 6.54
N TYR A 171 18.98 -18.74 5.66
CA TYR A 171 18.27 -17.93 4.70
C TYR A 171 19.16 -17.75 3.47
N ALA A 172 18.69 -18.13 2.29
CA ALA A 172 19.43 -17.92 1.06
C ALA A 172 19.59 -16.42 0.79
N ASN A 173 20.80 -15.95 0.49
CA ASN A 173 21.07 -14.54 0.23
C ASN A 173 20.29 -14.04 -1.02
N PRO A 174 19.33 -13.11 -0.89
CA PRO A 174 18.60 -12.56 -2.04
C PRO A 174 19.48 -11.80 -3.04
N GLY A 175 20.61 -11.26 -2.58
CA GLY A 175 21.60 -10.55 -3.39
C GLY A 175 22.55 -11.44 -4.17
N ASP A 176 22.53 -12.77 -3.95
CA ASP A 176 23.32 -13.71 -4.76
C ASP A 176 22.55 -14.10 -6.04
N PRO A 177 23.07 -13.81 -7.24
CA PRO A 177 22.40 -14.15 -8.51
C PRO A 177 22.09 -15.63 -8.67
N ARG A 178 22.89 -16.54 -8.07
CA ARG A 178 22.66 -17.99 -8.12
C ARG A 178 21.37 -18.36 -7.38
N ASN A 179 21.10 -17.70 -6.26
CA ASN A 179 19.89 -17.94 -5.47
C ASN A 179 18.66 -17.34 -6.14
N ASN A 180 18.78 -16.12 -6.67
CA ASN A 180 17.69 -15.48 -7.42
C ASN A 180 17.31 -16.29 -8.67
N ALA A 181 18.31 -16.80 -9.40
CA ALA A 181 18.08 -17.68 -10.55
C ALA A 181 17.43 -19.02 -10.16
N LEU A 182 17.86 -19.64 -9.05
CA LEU A 182 17.27 -20.88 -8.55
C LEU A 182 15.81 -20.69 -8.12
N GLU A 183 15.48 -19.62 -7.40
CA GLU A 183 14.10 -19.34 -6.99
C GLU A 183 13.19 -19.09 -8.20
N TYR A 184 13.65 -18.31 -9.19
CA TYR A 184 12.94 -18.13 -10.44
C TYR A 184 12.72 -19.48 -11.16
N ALA A 185 13.77 -20.32 -11.26
CA ALA A 185 13.69 -21.62 -11.92
C ALA A 185 12.72 -22.58 -11.21
N ALA A 186 12.74 -22.61 -9.87
CA ALA A 186 11.82 -23.42 -9.06
C ALA A 186 10.36 -22.99 -9.26
N VAL A 187 10.08 -21.68 -9.29
CA VAL A 187 8.74 -21.17 -9.61
C VAL A 187 8.31 -21.59 -11.02
N MET A 188 9.18 -21.41 -12.02
CA MET A 188 8.86 -21.77 -13.41
C MET A 188 8.70 -23.28 -13.61
N GLU A 189 9.40 -24.11 -12.83
CA GLU A 189 9.21 -25.56 -12.83
C GLU A 189 7.78 -25.94 -12.42
N VAL A 190 7.26 -25.32 -11.35
CA VAL A 190 5.87 -25.51 -10.92
C VAL A 190 4.89 -25.09 -12.01
N VAL A 191 5.07 -23.88 -12.55
CA VAL A 191 4.18 -23.31 -13.58
C VAL A 191 4.09 -24.22 -14.81
N ARG A 192 5.21 -24.82 -15.23
CA ARG A 192 5.25 -25.69 -16.41
C ARG A 192 4.67 -27.07 -16.16
N LYS A 193 4.97 -27.67 -15.00
CA LYS A 193 4.64 -29.07 -14.71
C LYS A 193 3.21 -29.28 -14.19
N TYR A 194 2.61 -28.29 -13.55
CA TYR A 194 1.32 -28.44 -12.88
C TYR A 194 0.26 -27.49 -13.43
N ASP A 195 -1.00 -27.91 -13.35
CA ASP A 195 -2.17 -27.11 -13.67
C ASP A 195 -2.59 -26.28 -12.46
N ILE A 196 -1.80 -25.27 -12.12
CA ILE A 196 -2.07 -24.37 -11.00
C ILE A 196 -2.84 -23.14 -11.47
N ASP A 197 -3.62 -22.54 -10.58
CA ASP A 197 -4.35 -21.28 -10.85
C ASP A 197 -3.54 -20.05 -10.45
N GLY A 198 -2.59 -20.21 -9.52
CA GLY A 198 -1.72 -19.12 -9.09
C GLY A 198 -0.38 -19.55 -8.49
N ILE A 199 0.58 -18.63 -8.54
CA ILE A 199 1.80 -18.61 -7.76
C ILE A 199 1.62 -17.57 -6.65
N HIS A 200 1.89 -17.97 -5.42
CA HIS A 200 1.86 -17.09 -4.26
C HIS A 200 3.22 -17.06 -3.59
N LEU A 201 3.92 -15.92 -3.65
CA LEU A 201 5.26 -15.77 -3.10
C LEU A 201 5.20 -15.31 -1.65
N ASP A 202 6.01 -15.93 -0.80
CA ASP A 202 6.19 -15.54 0.60
C ASP A 202 7.68 -15.54 0.92
N TYR A 203 8.08 -14.80 1.95
CA TYR A 203 9.49 -14.57 2.28
C TYR A 203 10.32 -14.06 1.07
N ILE A 204 9.69 -13.34 0.15
CA ILE A 204 10.35 -12.57 -0.92
C ILE A 204 10.90 -11.26 -0.34
N ARG A 205 11.95 -11.40 0.46
CA ARG A 205 12.53 -10.34 1.31
C ARG A 205 13.83 -10.79 1.95
N TYR A 206 14.53 -9.88 2.61
CA TYR A 206 15.67 -10.18 3.48
C TYR A 206 15.22 -10.70 4.87
N PRO A 207 16.12 -11.35 5.64
CA PRO A 207 15.81 -11.85 6.97
C PRO A 207 15.30 -10.77 7.95
N SER A 208 14.52 -11.21 8.93
CA SER A 208 14.05 -10.39 10.06
C SER A 208 14.42 -10.98 11.43
N ASP A 209 15.13 -12.11 11.44
CA ASP A 209 15.54 -12.87 12.62
C ASP A 209 17.02 -13.28 12.44
N PRO A 210 17.88 -13.12 13.45
CA PRO A 210 17.60 -12.57 14.79
C PRO A 210 17.37 -11.05 14.83
N HIS A 211 17.60 -10.34 13.72
CA HIS A 211 17.41 -8.90 13.57
C HIS A 211 17.27 -8.50 12.09
N TYR A 212 17.18 -7.20 11.78
CA TYR A 212 16.95 -6.68 10.41
C TYR A 212 18.23 -6.37 9.60
N ASN A 213 19.41 -6.49 10.22
CA ASN A 213 20.68 -6.18 9.56
C ASN A 213 21.17 -7.36 8.71
N PHE A 214 20.69 -7.45 7.48
CA PHE A 214 21.11 -8.42 6.45
C PHE A 214 20.91 -7.80 5.07
N ASP A 215 21.70 -8.14 4.05
CA ASP A 215 22.86 -9.05 4.01
C ASP A 215 24.16 -8.25 3.93
N TYR A 216 25.26 -8.74 4.51
CA TYR A 216 26.57 -8.08 4.39
C TYR A 216 27.68 -9.03 3.90
N GLY A 217 27.31 -10.11 3.20
CA GLY A 217 28.26 -11.07 2.67
C GLY A 217 29.08 -10.56 1.47
N PRO A 218 30.18 -11.27 1.12
CA PRO A 218 31.05 -10.88 0.00
C PRO A 218 30.32 -10.75 -1.34
N ARG A 219 29.27 -11.56 -1.57
CA ARG A 219 28.45 -11.51 -2.78
C ARG A 219 27.66 -10.22 -2.90
N SER A 220 27.01 -9.77 -1.83
CA SER A 220 26.26 -8.51 -1.84
C SER A 220 27.19 -7.31 -1.95
N ARG A 221 28.36 -7.34 -1.29
CA ARG A 221 29.42 -6.33 -1.51
C ARG A 221 29.79 -6.23 -2.98
N ALA A 222 30.17 -7.35 -3.60
CA ALA A 222 30.59 -7.36 -5.00
C ALA A 222 29.48 -6.88 -5.95
N GLY A 223 28.23 -7.29 -5.69
CA GLY A 223 27.06 -6.83 -6.45
C GLY A 223 26.84 -5.32 -6.32
N PHE A 224 26.95 -4.77 -5.11
CA PHE A 224 26.79 -3.35 -4.85
C PHE A 224 27.92 -2.52 -5.48
N GLU A 225 29.18 -2.91 -5.29
CA GLU A 225 30.33 -2.23 -5.88
C GLU A 225 30.26 -2.24 -7.41
N LYS A 226 29.80 -3.35 -8.01
CA LYS A 226 29.57 -3.45 -9.46
C LYS A 226 28.45 -2.52 -9.92
N THR A 227 27.32 -2.49 -9.21
CA THR A 227 26.14 -1.68 -9.57
C THR A 227 26.44 -0.19 -9.48
N THR A 228 27.23 0.21 -8.50
CA THR A 228 27.57 1.63 -8.26
C THR A 228 28.84 2.07 -8.98
N GLY A 229 29.67 1.15 -9.46
CA GLY A 229 31.00 1.44 -10.01
C GLY A 229 31.99 1.95 -8.96
N ARG A 230 31.69 1.78 -7.66
CA ARG A 230 32.47 2.34 -6.55
C ARG A 230 32.90 1.24 -5.58
N LYS A 231 34.17 1.21 -5.22
CA LYS A 231 34.66 0.35 -4.13
C LYS A 231 34.24 0.90 -2.78
N VAL A 232 33.82 0.02 -1.87
CA VAL A 232 33.50 0.38 -0.49
C VAL A 232 34.75 0.23 0.36
N ALA A 233 35.20 1.32 0.99
CA ALA A 233 36.42 1.34 1.77
C ALA A 233 36.26 0.57 3.10
N ARG A 234 35.22 0.88 3.88
CA ARG A 234 34.94 0.24 5.17
C ARG A 234 33.65 -0.57 5.07
N TRP A 235 33.77 -1.86 4.79
CA TRP A 235 32.63 -2.77 4.71
C TRP A 235 32.43 -3.53 6.03
N PRO A 236 31.21 -3.67 6.57
CA PRO A 236 29.94 -3.07 6.10
C PRO A 236 29.64 -1.68 6.69
N GLU A 237 30.53 -1.10 7.52
CA GLU A 237 30.28 0.15 8.24
C GLU A 237 29.76 1.30 7.35
N ASP A 238 30.37 1.52 6.18
CA ASP A 238 29.98 2.62 5.29
C ASP A 238 28.56 2.46 4.70
N VAL A 239 28.02 1.23 4.67
CA VAL A 239 26.67 0.90 4.19
C VAL A 239 25.65 0.67 5.30
N ILE A 240 26.08 0.58 6.57
CA ILE A 240 25.17 0.49 7.73
C ILE A 240 25.04 1.85 8.39
N HIS A 241 26.18 2.47 8.67
CA HIS A 241 26.34 3.71 9.43
C HIS A 241 27.11 4.77 8.64
N GLY A 242 27.19 4.65 7.32
CA GLY A 242 27.93 5.60 6.49
C GLY A 242 27.11 6.21 5.37
N PRO A 243 27.76 7.03 4.53
CA PRO A 243 27.12 7.76 3.46
C PRO A 243 26.57 6.85 2.35
N LEU A 244 26.96 5.56 2.32
CA LEU A 244 26.51 4.60 1.31
C LEU A 244 25.25 3.84 1.73
N LYS A 245 24.76 4.01 2.97
CA LYS A 245 23.59 3.29 3.49
C LYS A 245 22.39 3.31 2.57
N ARG A 246 21.98 4.50 2.15
CA ARG A 246 20.80 4.66 1.29
C ARG A 246 20.95 3.95 -0.05
N ALA A 247 22.11 4.11 -0.69
CA ALA A 247 22.41 3.47 -1.96
C ALA A 247 22.44 1.94 -1.82
N TYR A 248 22.95 1.44 -0.68
CA TYR A 248 22.97 0.01 -0.39
C TYR A 248 21.56 -0.55 -0.18
N GLU A 249 20.72 0.10 0.62
CA GLU A 249 19.34 -0.33 0.83
C GLU A 249 18.52 -0.31 -0.47
N GLU A 250 18.80 0.63 -1.39
CA GLU A 250 18.22 0.63 -2.74
C GLU A 250 18.69 -0.57 -3.57
N PHE A 251 19.98 -0.92 -3.51
CA PHE A 251 20.51 -2.12 -4.14
C PHE A 251 19.85 -3.39 -3.59
N GLU A 252 19.71 -3.51 -2.27
CA GLU A 252 19.06 -4.66 -1.65
C GLU A 252 17.58 -4.78 -2.05
N ARG A 253 16.84 -3.66 -2.07
CA ARG A 253 15.47 -3.64 -2.61
C ARG A 253 15.46 -4.09 -4.08
N ALA A 254 16.39 -3.61 -4.90
CA ALA A 254 16.48 -3.99 -6.31
C ALA A 254 16.68 -5.49 -6.50
N CYS A 255 17.47 -6.15 -5.64
CA CYS A 255 17.65 -7.60 -5.66
C CYS A 255 16.33 -8.35 -5.48
N VAL A 256 15.51 -7.95 -4.49
CA VAL A 256 14.18 -8.54 -4.22
C VAL A 256 13.21 -8.23 -5.36
N ASN A 257 13.16 -6.96 -5.78
CA ASN A 257 12.30 -6.47 -6.85
C ASN A 257 12.53 -7.22 -8.16
N SER A 258 13.79 -7.54 -8.48
CA SER A 258 14.13 -8.28 -9.69
C SER A 258 13.51 -9.68 -9.71
N LEU A 259 13.40 -10.37 -8.57
CA LEU A 259 12.75 -11.67 -8.52
C LEU A 259 11.25 -11.53 -8.78
N MET A 260 10.59 -10.58 -8.11
CA MET A 260 9.15 -10.31 -8.27
C MET A 260 8.81 -10.01 -9.73
N GLU A 261 9.56 -9.08 -10.35
CA GLU A 261 9.38 -8.72 -11.76
C GLU A 261 9.60 -9.91 -12.69
N ARG A 262 10.72 -10.66 -12.52
CA ARG A 262 11.05 -11.79 -13.37
C ARG A 262 10.01 -12.90 -13.27
N VAL A 263 9.57 -13.22 -12.05
CA VAL A 263 8.50 -14.20 -11.80
C VAL A 263 7.23 -13.74 -12.49
N TYR A 264 6.78 -12.50 -12.28
CA TYR A 264 5.55 -12.01 -12.90
C TYR A 264 5.60 -12.12 -14.43
N ARG A 265 6.64 -11.54 -15.05
CA ARG A 265 6.82 -11.57 -16.52
C ARG A 265 6.97 -13.00 -17.05
N GLY A 266 7.66 -13.86 -16.31
CA GLY A 266 7.87 -15.27 -16.66
C GLY A 266 6.58 -16.07 -16.64
N VAL A 267 5.82 -15.98 -15.55
CA VAL A 267 4.52 -16.64 -15.38
C VAL A 267 3.55 -16.15 -16.45
N LYS A 268 3.42 -14.83 -16.65
CA LYS A 268 2.48 -14.28 -17.62
C LYS A 268 2.81 -14.64 -19.07
N ARG A 269 4.09 -14.86 -19.39
CA ARG A 269 4.51 -15.34 -20.71
C ARG A 269 4.23 -16.83 -20.90
N GLU A 270 4.43 -17.65 -19.88
CA GLU A 270 4.27 -19.11 -19.93
C GLU A 270 2.79 -19.50 -19.87
N LYS A 271 2.05 -18.98 -18.89
CA LYS A 271 0.63 -19.23 -18.67
C LYS A 271 -0.08 -17.93 -18.25
N PRO A 272 -0.58 -17.11 -19.19
CA PRO A 272 -1.16 -15.79 -18.90
C PRO A 272 -2.29 -15.78 -17.87
N ARG A 273 -3.03 -16.90 -17.74
CA ARG A 273 -4.13 -17.07 -16.78
C ARG A 273 -3.67 -17.33 -15.35
N VAL A 274 -2.46 -17.84 -15.15
CA VAL A 274 -1.92 -18.12 -13.82
C VAL A 274 -1.69 -16.79 -13.10
N GLN A 275 -2.27 -16.68 -11.92
CA GLN A 275 -2.15 -15.49 -11.08
C GLN A 275 -0.79 -15.45 -10.37
N VAL A 276 -0.35 -14.27 -10.00
CA VAL A 276 0.87 -14.03 -9.23
C VAL A 276 0.52 -13.11 -8.08
N SER A 277 0.74 -13.56 -6.86
CA SER A 277 0.51 -12.77 -5.65
C SER A 277 1.65 -12.92 -4.68
N ALA A 278 1.68 -12.07 -3.65
CA ALA A 278 2.66 -12.18 -2.58
C ALA A 278 2.03 -11.97 -1.19
N ALA A 279 2.49 -12.75 -0.21
CA ALA A 279 2.32 -12.47 1.21
C ALA A 279 3.30 -11.35 1.61
N VAL A 280 2.75 -10.22 2.07
CA VAL A 280 3.54 -9.02 2.39
C VAL A 280 3.30 -8.57 3.83
N TRP A 281 4.27 -7.90 4.44
CA TRP A 281 4.11 -7.42 5.80
C TRP A 281 3.22 -6.19 5.88
N ARG A 282 2.40 -6.15 6.94
CA ARG A 282 1.35 -5.15 7.22
C ARG A 282 1.75 -3.69 6.99
N ASN A 283 2.92 -3.26 7.50
CA ASN A 283 3.35 -1.86 7.44
C ASN A 283 4.34 -1.64 6.28
N HIS A 284 3.84 -1.19 5.12
CA HIS A 284 4.69 -0.93 3.94
C HIS A 284 5.76 0.12 4.18
N ARG A 285 5.44 1.17 4.93
CA ARG A 285 6.32 2.32 5.22
C ARG A 285 7.62 1.88 5.91
N ARG A 286 7.51 0.99 6.89
CA ARG A 286 8.65 0.45 7.65
C ARG A 286 9.37 -0.67 6.91
N TYR A 287 8.60 -1.61 6.35
CA TYR A 287 9.16 -2.89 5.93
C TYR A 287 9.82 -2.86 4.54
N ARG A 288 9.53 -1.84 3.72
CA ARG A 288 10.36 -1.50 2.55
C ARG A 288 11.82 -1.24 2.93
N ALA A 289 12.09 -0.72 4.13
CA ALA A 289 13.43 -0.40 4.59
C ALA A 289 14.03 -1.52 5.46
N ALA A 290 13.25 -2.07 6.39
CA ALA A 290 13.75 -3.07 7.34
C ALA A 290 14.04 -4.44 6.70
N ILE A 291 13.17 -4.92 5.80
CA ILE A 291 13.27 -6.26 5.18
C ILE A 291 13.32 -6.19 3.65
N LYS A 292 13.39 -4.97 3.10
CA LYS A 292 13.51 -4.70 1.67
C LYS A 292 12.33 -5.21 0.84
N GLN A 293 11.16 -5.31 1.47
CA GLN A 293 9.91 -5.73 0.84
C GLN A 293 9.12 -4.51 0.37
N ASP A 294 9.34 -4.06 -0.87
CA ASP A 294 8.75 -2.83 -1.43
C ASP A 294 7.48 -3.12 -2.24
N TRP A 295 6.47 -3.68 -1.58
CA TRP A 295 5.24 -4.07 -2.25
C TRP A 295 4.38 -2.91 -2.81
N PRO A 296 4.44 -1.66 -2.29
CA PRO A 296 3.85 -0.51 -3.00
C PRO A 296 4.44 -0.32 -4.41
N LEU A 297 5.76 -0.46 -4.57
CA LEU A 297 6.40 -0.40 -5.88
C LEU A 297 5.91 -1.54 -6.78
N TRP A 298 5.70 -2.74 -6.25
CA TRP A 298 5.21 -3.88 -7.04
C TRP A 298 3.78 -3.65 -7.54
N ILE A 299 2.94 -2.98 -6.75
CA ILE A 299 1.61 -2.51 -7.17
C ILE A 299 1.74 -1.48 -8.28
N GLU A 300 2.57 -0.44 -8.07
CA GLU A 300 2.78 0.64 -9.04
C GLU A 300 3.28 0.10 -10.40
N ARG A 301 4.19 -0.86 -10.37
CA ARG A 301 4.77 -1.49 -11.57
C ARG A 301 3.91 -2.59 -12.18
N GLY A 302 2.83 -2.98 -11.51
CA GLY A 302 1.95 -4.06 -11.96
C GLY A 302 2.64 -5.44 -11.98
N TRP A 303 3.53 -5.72 -11.03
CA TRP A 303 4.26 -6.99 -10.94
C TRP A 303 3.54 -8.06 -10.12
N MET A 304 2.23 -7.89 -9.89
CA MET A 304 1.35 -8.85 -9.22
C MET A 304 -0.05 -8.77 -9.84
N ASP A 305 -0.87 -9.78 -9.59
CA ASP A 305 -2.29 -9.80 -9.91
C ASP A 305 -3.18 -9.33 -8.77
N PHE A 306 -2.75 -9.61 -7.53
CA PHE A 306 -3.29 -9.11 -6.28
C PHE A 306 -2.21 -9.19 -5.19
N VAL A 307 -2.36 -8.40 -4.12
CA VAL A 307 -1.45 -8.42 -2.96
C VAL A 307 -2.16 -9.01 -1.74
N VAL A 308 -1.40 -9.69 -0.87
CA VAL A 308 -1.93 -10.27 0.37
C VAL A 308 -1.16 -9.77 1.61
N PRO A 309 -1.50 -8.58 2.17
CA PRO A 309 -0.93 -8.11 3.42
C PRO A 309 -1.30 -9.02 4.60
N MET A 310 -0.31 -9.39 5.40
CA MET A 310 -0.46 -10.23 6.59
C MET A 310 -0.83 -9.37 7.80
N ASP A 311 -2.11 -8.99 7.89
CA ASP A 311 -2.64 -8.06 8.89
C ASP A 311 -3.01 -8.77 10.19
N TYR A 312 -2.07 -9.56 10.70
CA TYR A 312 -2.26 -10.40 11.86
C TYR A 312 -2.31 -9.57 13.15
N THR A 313 -3.51 -9.36 13.66
CA THR A 313 -3.79 -8.70 14.95
C THR A 313 -5.12 -9.17 15.51
N ALA A 314 -5.24 -9.20 16.83
CA ALA A 314 -6.50 -9.44 17.54
C ALA A 314 -7.22 -8.13 17.91
N ASP A 315 -6.64 -6.97 17.56
CA ASP A 315 -7.24 -5.66 17.76
C ASP A 315 -8.01 -5.24 16.50
N ASP A 316 -9.33 -5.17 16.62
CA ASP A 316 -10.25 -4.91 15.51
C ASP A 316 -10.16 -3.44 15.00
N GLU A 317 -9.83 -2.48 15.86
CA GLU A 317 -9.66 -1.07 15.48
C GLU A 317 -8.37 -0.88 14.67
N VAL A 318 -7.26 -1.44 15.17
CA VAL A 318 -5.99 -1.46 14.45
C VAL A 318 -6.13 -2.20 13.12
N TYR A 319 -6.86 -3.31 13.12
CA TYR A 319 -7.15 -4.08 11.90
C TYR A 319 -7.89 -3.22 10.87
N ALA A 320 -9.04 -2.65 11.22
CA ALA A 320 -9.86 -1.87 10.30
C ALA A 320 -9.13 -0.64 9.74
N ALA A 321 -8.41 0.09 10.60
CA ALA A 321 -7.62 1.25 10.18
C ALA A 321 -6.51 0.85 9.19
N THR A 322 -5.83 -0.27 9.45
CA THR A 322 -4.74 -0.76 8.59
C THR A 322 -5.26 -1.20 7.23
N VAL A 323 -6.36 -1.97 7.19
CA VAL A 323 -6.94 -2.41 5.92
C VAL A 323 -7.36 -1.21 5.07
N LYS A 324 -8.00 -0.20 5.68
CA LYS A 324 -8.41 1.03 4.98
C LYS A 324 -7.21 1.78 4.41
N GLU A 325 -6.13 1.91 5.18
CA GLU A 325 -4.88 2.54 4.73
C GLU A 325 -4.28 1.81 3.51
N GLN A 326 -4.21 0.48 3.55
CA GLN A 326 -3.63 -0.32 2.46
C GLN A 326 -4.49 -0.31 1.20
N VAL A 327 -5.82 -0.38 1.33
CA VAL A 327 -6.76 -0.27 0.20
C VAL A 327 -6.64 1.11 -0.45
N ALA A 328 -6.57 2.17 0.35
CA ALA A 328 -6.37 3.52 -0.13
C ALA A 328 -5.02 3.68 -0.86
N MET A 329 -3.94 3.14 -0.29
CA MET A 329 -2.60 3.14 -0.90
C MET A 329 -2.59 2.44 -2.26
N ALA A 330 -3.22 1.27 -2.37
CA ALA A 330 -3.32 0.53 -3.63
C ALA A 330 -4.11 1.29 -4.69
N SER A 331 -5.02 2.17 -4.28
CA SER A 331 -5.65 3.18 -5.14
C SER A 331 -6.34 2.59 -6.38
N GLY A 332 -6.97 1.42 -6.23
CA GLY A 332 -7.62 0.69 -7.33
C GLY A 332 -6.68 0.11 -8.39
N LYS A 333 -5.35 0.25 -8.26
CA LYS A 333 -4.36 -0.29 -9.20
C LYS A 333 -4.21 -1.82 -9.09
N MET A 334 -4.51 -2.35 -7.91
CA MET A 334 -4.34 -3.76 -7.56
C MET A 334 -5.39 -4.17 -6.53
N PRO A 335 -6.05 -5.32 -6.67
CA PRO A 335 -6.84 -5.90 -5.59
C PRO A 335 -5.99 -6.15 -4.35
N VAL A 336 -6.49 -5.70 -3.20
CA VAL A 336 -5.91 -5.96 -1.88
C VAL A 336 -6.77 -7.02 -1.18
N VAL A 337 -6.17 -8.17 -0.90
CA VAL A 337 -6.83 -9.31 -0.23
C VAL A 337 -6.18 -9.46 1.13
N ILE A 338 -6.92 -9.43 2.23
CA ILE A 338 -6.29 -9.31 3.56
C ILE A 338 -6.02 -10.67 4.19
N GLY A 339 -4.79 -10.89 4.65
CA GLY A 339 -4.43 -12.05 5.48
C GLY A 339 -4.97 -11.90 6.91
N ILE A 340 -5.85 -12.80 7.33
CA ILE A 340 -6.41 -12.81 8.70
C ILE A 340 -5.71 -13.86 9.55
N GLY A 341 -5.27 -13.44 10.73
CA GLY A 341 -4.49 -14.27 11.64
C GLY A 341 -5.33 -15.16 12.56
N ALA A 342 -5.95 -16.21 12.03
CA ALA A 342 -6.92 -17.06 12.74
C ALA A 342 -6.43 -17.57 14.11
N TRP A 343 -5.14 -17.94 14.23
CA TRP A 343 -4.56 -18.46 15.47
C TRP A 343 -4.46 -17.40 16.59
N LEU A 344 -4.60 -16.11 16.27
CA LEU A 344 -4.65 -15.02 17.24
C LEU A 344 -6.06 -14.81 17.79
N LEU A 345 -7.08 -15.26 17.06
CA LEU A 345 -8.47 -15.01 17.38
C LEU A 345 -8.98 -16.07 18.35
N LYS A 346 -9.59 -15.61 19.44
CA LYS A 346 -10.09 -16.51 20.50
C LYS A 346 -11.48 -17.07 20.20
N GLU A 347 -12.27 -16.34 19.43
CA GLU A 347 -13.68 -16.65 19.18
C GLU A 347 -14.01 -16.60 17.69
N PRO A 348 -14.79 -17.55 17.14
CA PRO A 348 -15.24 -17.52 15.75
C PRO A 348 -15.99 -16.22 15.37
N ALA A 349 -16.71 -15.62 16.30
CA ALA A 349 -17.41 -14.35 16.07
C ALA A 349 -16.44 -13.20 15.75
N GLN A 350 -15.23 -13.21 16.32
CA GLN A 350 -14.21 -12.21 15.99
C GLN A 350 -13.71 -12.36 14.56
N LEU A 351 -13.54 -13.58 14.08
CA LEU A 351 -13.17 -13.83 12.69
C LEU A 351 -14.23 -13.28 11.73
N VAL A 352 -15.52 -13.53 12.01
CA VAL A 352 -16.63 -12.97 11.22
C VAL A 352 -16.56 -11.44 11.21
N ARG A 353 -16.36 -10.82 12.38
CA ARG A 353 -16.19 -9.35 12.47
C ARG A 353 -15.02 -8.85 11.63
N GLN A 354 -13.85 -9.48 11.67
CA GLN A 354 -12.70 -9.06 10.86
C GLN A 354 -12.96 -9.20 9.36
N VAL A 355 -13.68 -10.23 8.91
CA VAL A 355 -14.11 -10.33 7.50
C VAL A 355 -15.02 -9.16 7.12
N ASP A 356 -15.96 -8.78 7.98
CA ASP A 356 -16.87 -7.66 7.71
C ASP A 356 -16.15 -6.31 7.78
N LEU A 357 -15.19 -6.12 8.69
CA LEU A 357 -14.35 -4.92 8.74
C LEU A 357 -13.49 -4.79 7.48
N ALA A 358 -12.93 -5.89 6.97
CA ALA A 358 -12.17 -5.86 5.72
C ALA A 358 -13.04 -5.42 4.53
N ARG A 359 -14.28 -5.90 4.46
CA ARG A 359 -15.27 -5.45 3.46
C ARG A 359 -15.59 -3.98 3.60
N GLN A 360 -15.89 -3.51 4.82
CA GLN A 360 -16.19 -2.11 5.11
C GLN A 360 -15.01 -1.17 4.84
N ALA A 361 -13.78 -1.69 4.81
CA ALA A 361 -12.59 -0.96 4.40
C ALA A 361 -12.31 -1.04 2.88
N GLY A 362 -13.08 -1.84 2.12
CA GLY A 362 -13.00 -1.94 0.67
C GLY A 362 -12.03 -3.00 0.14
N ALA A 363 -11.66 -3.98 0.97
CA ALA A 363 -10.82 -5.10 0.54
C ALA A 363 -11.50 -5.95 -0.53
N SER A 364 -10.71 -6.58 -1.39
CA SER A 364 -11.18 -7.47 -2.47
C SER A 364 -11.35 -8.93 -2.02
N GLY A 365 -11.27 -9.18 -0.71
CA GLY A 365 -11.37 -10.51 -0.12
C GLY A 365 -10.41 -10.70 1.05
N HIS A 366 -10.27 -11.94 1.48
CA HIS A 366 -9.40 -12.31 2.60
C HIS A 366 -8.78 -13.70 2.41
N VAL A 367 -7.66 -13.94 3.09
CA VAL A 367 -7.02 -15.24 3.19
C VAL A 367 -6.82 -15.59 4.67
N LEU A 368 -7.43 -16.70 5.11
CA LEU A 368 -7.30 -17.18 6.48
C LEU A 368 -5.95 -17.86 6.66
N PHE A 369 -5.10 -17.34 7.55
CA PHE A 369 -3.93 -18.06 8.03
C PHE A 369 -4.27 -18.62 9.41
N ALA A 370 -4.34 -19.94 9.61
CA ALA A 370 -4.22 -20.99 8.62
C ALA A 370 -5.17 -22.15 8.94
N TYR A 371 -5.31 -23.09 8.00
CA TYR A 371 -6.18 -24.25 8.13
C TYR A 371 -5.87 -25.14 9.37
N ASN A 372 -4.66 -25.03 9.93
CA ASN A 372 -4.27 -25.74 11.15
C ASN A 372 -4.44 -24.91 12.44
N ALA A 373 -5.16 -23.77 12.38
CA ALA A 373 -5.45 -22.97 13.57
C ALA A 373 -6.27 -23.77 14.59
N ARG A 374 -6.04 -23.51 15.88
CA ARG A 374 -6.83 -24.11 16.94
C ARG A 374 -8.28 -23.64 16.82
N GLY A 375 -9.23 -24.57 16.85
CA GLY A 375 -10.66 -24.25 16.72
C GLY A 375 -11.12 -23.95 15.28
N ILE A 376 -10.33 -24.35 14.27
CA ILE A 376 -10.63 -24.10 12.86
C ILE A 376 -12.05 -24.55 12.46
N ASP A 377 -12.53 -25.71 12.92
CA ASP A 377 -13.86 -26.21 12.53
C ASP A 377 -14.98 -25.25 12.92
N ALA A 378 -14.94 -24.70 14.15
CA ALA A 378 -15.92 -23.72 14.62
C ALA A 378 -15.80 -22.37 13.86
N MET A 379 -14.57 -22.00 13.48
CA MET A 379 -14.33 -20.81 12.65
C MET A 379 -14.91 -20.97 11.24
N LEU A 380 -14.70 -22.14 10.61
CA LEU A 380 -15.26 -22.47 9.30
C LEU A 380 -16.79 -22.49 9.36
N GLU A 381 -17.37 -23.08 10.40
CA GLU A 381 -18.83 -23.09 10.60
C GLU A 381 -19.41 -21.67 10.73
N ALA A 382 -18.75 -20.80 11.50
CA ALA A 382 -19.17 -19.40 11.66
C ALA A 382 -19.10 -18.62 10.34
N LEU A 383 -18.04 -18.83 9.55
CA LEU A 383 -17.91 -18.23 8.22
C LEU A 383 -19.04 -18.69 7.28
N ALA A 384 -19.31 -20.00 7.23
CA ALA A 384 -20.34 -20.59 6.37
C ALA A 384 -21.75 -20.05 6.69
N LYS A 385 -22.05 -19.85 7.99
CA LYS A 385 -23.33 -19.30 8.46
C LYS A 385 -23.44 -17.78 8.27
N GLY A 386 -22.31 -17.07 8.25
CA GLY A 386 -22.25 -15.62 8.13
C GLY A 386 -21.71 -15.17 6.77
N PRO A 387 -20.48 -14.62 6.72
CA PRO A 387 -19.97 -13.89 5.57
C PRO A 387 -19.80 -14.73 4.29
N HIS A 388 -19.74 -16.06 4.39
CA HIS A 388 -19.58 -16.95 3.22
C HIS A 388 -20.88 -17.59 2.75
N ARG A 389 -22.02 -17.25 3.35
CA ARG A 389 -23.32 -17.88 3.06
C ARG A 389 -23.69 -17.83 1.57
N LEU A 390 -23.33 -16.76 0.88
CA LEU A 390 -23.52 -16.60 -0.57
C LEU A 390 -22.24 -16.96 -1.32
N PRO A 391 -22.33 -17.66 -2.46
CA PRO A 391 -21.16 -18.03 -3.26
C PRO A 391 -20.46 -16.78 -3.81
N ALA A 392 -19.13 -16.81 -3.88
CA ALA A 392 -18.35 -15.77 -4.51
C ALA A 392 -17.33 -16.36 -5.49
N LYS A 393 -17.13 -15.67 -6.61
CA LYS A 393 -16.04 -15.96 -7.55
C LYS A 393 -15.01 -14.82 -7.48
N PRO A 394 -13.71 -15.14 -7.47
CA PRO A 394 -12.70 -14.11 -7.36
C PRO A 394 -12.60 -13.26 -8.64
N ALA A 395 -12.61 -11.95 -8.48
CA ALA A 395 -12.62 -10.99 -9.58
C ALA A 395 -11.35 -11.00 -10.46
N TYR A 396 -10.23 -11.55 -9.97
CA TYR A 396 -8.95 -11.54 -10.69
C TYR A 396 -8.95 -12.37 -11.99
N ARG A 397 -9.96 -13.22 -12.19
CA ARG A 397 -10.11 -13.99 -13.44
C ARG A 397 -10.54 -13.10 -14.62
N ALA A 398 -11.23 -12.00 -14.34
CA ALA A 398 -11.73 -11.08 -15.33
C ALA A 398 -10.65 -10.09 -15.81
N PRO A 399 -10.76 -9.53 -17.03
CA PRO A 399 -9.88 -8.46 -17.48
C PRO A 399 -9.98 -7.27 -16.53
N ARG A 400 -8.84 -6.61 -16.29
CA ARG A 400 -8.78 -5.45 -15.39
C ARG A 400 -9.45 -4.24 -16.00
N ILE A 401 -10.21 -3.55 -15.16
CA ILE A 401 -10.75 -2.23 -15.42
C ILE A 401 -9.83 -1.21 -14.72
N HIS A 402 -9.36 -0.26 -15.51
CA HIS A 402 -8.57 0.89 -15.10
C HIS A 402 -9.52 2.05 -14.88
N PHE A 403 -9.30 2.78 -13.79
CA PHE A 403 -10.08 3.96 -13.44
C PHE A 403 -9.18 5.19 -13.46
N GLU A 404 -9.70 6.29 -14.00
CA GLU A 404 -9.07 7.61 -13.96
C GLU A 404 -10.01 8.60 -13.26
N LEU A 405 -9.43 9.41 -12.38
CA LEU A 405 -10.14 10.36 -11.52
C LEU A 405 -9.43 11.72 -11.58
N PRO A 406 -9.46 12.43 -12.73
CA PRO A 406 -8.58 13.58 -12.96
C PRO A 406 -8.83 14.75 -12.00
N ASP A 407 -10.06 14.91 -11.50
CA ASP A 407 -10.42 16.01 -10.59
C ASP A 407 -10.27 15.66 -9.10
N ALA A 408 -10.01 14.39 -8.80
CA ALA A 408 -9.90 13.92 -7.43
C ALA A 408 -8.52 14.22 -6.85
N ILE A 409 -8.50 14.66 -5.59
CA ILE A 409 -7.24 14.91 -4.88
C ILE A 409 -6.70 13.58 -4.37
N ALA A 410 -5.62 13.12 -5.02
CA ALA A 410 -4.86 11.97 -4.55
C ALA A 410 -4.08 12.33 -3.29
N ARG A 411 -4.18 11.49 -2.27
CA ARG A 411 -3.42 11.64 -1.02
C ARG A 411 -2.72 10.32 -0.70
N LYS A 412 -1.55 10.43 -0.08
CA LYS A 412 -0.78 9.26 0.33
C LYS A 412 -1.56 8.43 1.35
N ASP A 413 -1.71 7.14 1.05
CA ASP A 413 -2.36 6.14 1.90
C ASP A 413 -3.77 6.54 2.40
N ALA A 414 -4.45 7.43 1.67
CA ALA A 414 -5.76 7.95 2.02
C ALA A 414 -6.70 7.95 0.81
N PRO A 415 -8.03 7.84 1.02
CA PRO A 415 -9.00 7.89 -0.06
C PRO A 415 -8.83 9.16 -0.90
N HIS A 416 -9.07 9.02 -2.20
CA HIS A 416 -9.19 10.14 -3.12
C HIS A 416 -10.29 11.09 -2.65
N ALA A 417 -9.98 12.37 -2.53
CA ALA A 417 -10.95 13.34 -2.03
C ALA A 417 -11.64 14.07 -3.19
N VAL A 418 -12.96 14.14 -3.15
CA VAL A 418 -13.80 14.89 -4.09
C VAL A 418 -14.77 15.78 -3.32
N VAL A 419 -15.29 16.83 -3.96
CA VAL A 419 -16.32 17.69 -3.32
C VAL A 419 -17.63 16.92 -3.28
N ALA A 420 -18.17 16.71 -2.08
CA ALA A 420 -19.47 16.08 -1.89
C ALA A 420 -20.57 16.86 -2.63
N GLU A 421 -21.56 16.12 -3.15
CA GLU A 421 -22.74 16.65 -3.83
C GLU A 421 -22.43 17.45 -5.11
N ARG A 422 -21.22 17.35 -5.64
CA ARG A 422 -20.83 17.90 -6.95
C ARG A 422 -20.45 16.80 -7.94
N PRO A 423 -20.60 17.04 -9.25
CA PRO A 423 -20.06 16.14 -10.26
C PRO A 423 -18.53 16.03 -10.13
N PHE A 424 -17.99 14.85 -10.39
CA PHE A 424 -16.54 14.63 -10.53
C PHE A 424 -16.27 13.79 -11.78
N SER A 425 -15.18 14.07 -12.49
CA SER A 425 -14.81 13.28 -13.66
C SER A 425 -14.39 11.86 -13.26
N LEU A 426 -15.02 10.88 -13.91
CA LEU A 426 -14.69 9.47 -13.81
C LEU A 426 -14.52 8.88 -15.21
N ALA A 427 -13.35 8.31 -15.47
CA ALA A 427 -13.11 7.46 -16.62
C ALA A 427 -12.91 6.02 -16.18
N ALA A 428 -13.48 5.06 -16.90
CA ALA A 428 -13.24 3.64 -16.69
C ALA A 428 -13.07 2.93 -18.03
N ALA A 429 -11.96 2.22 -18.16
CA ALA A 429 -11.59 1.53 -19.39
C ALA A 429 -10.97 0.17 -19.07
N TRP A 430 -11.03 -0.74 -20.02
CA TRP A 430 -10.27 -1.99 -19.96
C TRP A 430 -9.48 -2.13 -21.26
N LYS A 431 -8.30 -2.76 -21.22
CA LYS A 431 -7.50 -2.94 -22.44
C LYS A 431 -8.18 -3.94 -23.37
N ALA A 432 -8.64 -3.46 -24.52
CA ALA A 432 -9.30 -4.27 -25.54
C ALA A 432 -8.38 -5.40 -26.04
N GLY A 433 -8.61 -6.63 -25.56
CA GLY A 433 -8.16 -7.86 -26.23
C GLY A 433 -9.25 -8.39 -27.18
N ARG A 434 -9.03 -9.56 -27.80
CA ARG A 434 -10.08 -10.31 -28.52
C ARG A 434 -11.14 -10.82 -27.54
N VAL A 435 -12.00 -9.93 -27.07
CA VAL A 435 -13.13 -10.26 -26.21
C VAL A 435 -14.39 -10.18 -27.06
N ASP A 436 -14.76 -11.30 -27.65
CA ASP A 436 -15.83 -11.39 -28.65
C ASP A 436 -17.24 -11.35 -28.03
N ARG A 437 -17.34 -11.43 -26.69
CA ARG A 437 -18.61 -11.53 -25.95
C ARG A 437 -18.54 -10.75 -24.63
N SER A 438 -18.79 -9.44 -24.68
CA SER A 438 -19.06 -8.62 -23.49
C SER A 438 -20.55 -8.30 -23.43
N ARG A 439 -21.18 -8.57 -22.29
CA ARG A 439 -22.53 -8.08 -21.98
C ARG A 439 -22.39 -7.10 -20.83
N GLY A 440 -22.66 -5.83 -21.14
CA GLY A 440 -22.69 -4.67 -20.25
C GLY A 440 -21.98 -4.78 -18.91
N VAL A 441 -20.82 -4.13 -18.80
CA VAL A 441 -20.21 -3.89 -17.48
C VAL A 441 -20.79 -2.60 -16.92
N GLN A 442 -21.68 -2.72 -15.94
CA GLN A 442 -22.29 -1.61 -15.24
C GLN A 442 -21.32 -1.01 -14.24
N LEU A 443 -21.20 0.31 -14.22
CA LEU A 443 -20.54 1.07 -13.17
C LEU A 443 -21.55 1.62 -12.17
N THR A 444 -21.22 1.46 -10.90
CA THR A 444 -21.96 1.96 -9.74
C THR A 444 -21.01 2.72 -8.82
N LEU A 445 -21.56 3.65 -8.05
CA LEU A 445 -20.95 4.14 -6.83
C LEU A 445 -21.55 3.33 -5.68
N GLU A 446 -20.70 2.70 -4.87
CA GLU A 446 -21.13 1.85 -3.75
C GLU A 446 -20.44 2.30 -2.46
N THR A 447 -21.06 2.07 -1.30
CA THR A 447 -20.28 2.07 -0.06
C THR A 447 -19.25 0.93 -0.14
N PRO A 448 -18.12 1.01 0.58
CA PRO A 448 -17.19 -0.13 0.63
C PRO A 448 -17.86 -1.45 1.07
N GLY A 449 -18.87 -1.35 1.94
CA GLY A 449 -19.71 -2.47 2.36
C GLY A 449 -20.74 -2.96 1.33
N GLY A 450 -20.68 -2.51 0.07
CA GLY A 450 -21.49 -3.04 -1.04
C GLY A 450 -22.87 -2.43 -1.25
N ARG A 451 -23.28 -1.42 -0.46
CA ARG A 451 -24.57 -0.74 -0.66
C ARG A 451 -24.50 0.18 -1.88
N CYS A 452 -25.43 0.04 -2.82
CA CYS A 452 -25.45 0.87 -4.02
C CYS A 452 -25.90 2.30 -3.69
N LEU A 453 -25.06 3.30 -4.01
CA LEU A 453 -25.32 4.72 -3.80
C LEU A 453 -25.83 5.41 -5.07
N ALA A 454 -25.25 5.07 -6.22
CA ALA A 454 -25.65 5.64 -7.51
C ALA A 454 -25.32 4.71 -8.68
N GLN A 455 -26.11 4.78 -9.75
CA GLN A 455 -25.78 4.21 -11.05
C GLN A 455 -24.96 5.24 -11.84
N VAL A 456 -23.84 4.84 -12.42
CA VAL A 456 -22.99 5.73 -13.24
C VAL A 456 -23.29 5.54 -14.72
N GLY A 457 -23.20 4.30 -15.21
CA GLY A 457 -23.41 3.98 -16.62
C GLY A 457 -22.74 2.66 -17.01
N GLN A 458 -22.88 2.26 -18.26
CA GLN A 458 -22.37 0.98 -18.75
C GLN A 458 -21.12 1.18 -19.60
N ILE A 459 -20.03 0.49 -19.29
CA ILE A 459 -18.85 0.45 -20.15
C ILE A 459 -19.21 -0.29 -21.45
N PRO A 460 -18.99 0.32 -22.63
CA PRO A 460 -19.32 -0.31 -23.89
C PRO A 460 -18.38 -1.51 -24.17
N PRO A 461 -18.85 -2.51 -24.95
CA PRO A 461 -18.08 -3.69 -25.36
C PRO A 461 -16.66 -3.47 -25.90
N ARG A 462 -16.37 -2.32 -26.49
CA ARG A 462 -15.05 -1.98 -27.04
C ARG A 462 -14.70 -0.53 -26.73
N GLY A 463 -14.70 -0.15 -25.46
CA GLY A 463 -14.37 1.22 -25.15
C GLY A 463 -14.22 1.54 -23.68
N GLU A 464 -14.22 2.85 -23.50
CA GLU A 464 -14.11 3.56 -22.24
C GLU A 464 -15.47 4.19 -21.95
N LEU A 465 -15.84 4.24 -20.67
CA LEU A 465 -16.90 5.11 -20.19
C LEU A 465 -16.25 6.34 -19.55
N ARG A 466 -16.69 7.53 -19.98
CA ARG A 466 -16.43 8.80 -19.28
C ARG A 466 -17.77 9.31 -18.75
N ALA A 467 -17.80 9.66 -17.47
CA ALA A 467 -19.01 10.11 -16.79
C ALA A 467 -18.67 11.15 -15.72
N GLU A 468 -19.67 11.93 -15.33
CA GLU A 468 -19.58 12.93 -14.26
C GLU A 468 -20.68 12.68 -13.21
N PRO A 469 -20.62 11.56 -12.47
CA PRO A 469 -21.62 11.30 -11.44
C PRO A 469 -21.47 12.29 -10.27
N LEU A 470 -22.58 12.56 -9.57
CA LEU A 470 -22.55 13.32 -8.32
C LEU A 470 -21.82 12.51 -7.23
N ALA A 471 -20.83 13.12 -6.58
CA ALA A 471 -20.09 12.50 -5.49
C ALA A 471 -20.96 12.35 -4.23
N PRO A 472 -21.19 11.13 -3.71
CA PRO A 472 -21.83 10.93 -2.41
C PRO A 472 -20.98 11.52 -1.28
N ALA A 473 -21.62 12.01 -0.23
CA ALA A 473 -20.92 12.38 1.00
C ALA A 473 -20.36 11.12 1.71
N GLY A 474 -19.18 11.23 2.30
CA GLY A 474 -18.52 10.12 3.00
C GLY A 474 -17.81 9.15 2.06
N LEU A 475 -17.49 7.95 2.55
CA LEU A 475 -16.70 6.95 1.83
C LEU A 475 -17.52 6.19 0.79
N PHE A 476 -16.97 6.07 -0.42
CA PHE A 476 -17.54 5.27 -1.50
C PHE A 476 -16.45 4.72 -2.43
N GLN A 477 -16.81 3.73 -3.25
CA GLN A 477 -15.97 3.14 -4.28
C GLN A 477 -16.70 3.14 -5.62
N VAL A 478 -15.94 3.27 -6.70
CA VAL A 478 -16.44 2.95 -8.04
C VAL A 478 -16.37 1.44 -8.20
N VAL A 479 -17.48 0.79 -8.52
CA VAL A 479 -17.54 -0.67 -8.69
C VAL A 479 -18.05 -0.99 -10.08
N ALA A 480 -17.36 -1.90 -10.75
CA ALA A 480 -17.71 -2.39 -12.08
C ALA A 480 -18.23 -3.83 -11.99
N ARG A 481 -19.47 -4.08 -12.41
CA ARG A 481 -20.14 -5.38 -12.34
C ARG A 481 -20.67 -5.78 -13.71
N GLY A 482 -20.46 -7.03 -14.12
CA GLY A 482 -21.03 -7.53 -15.38
C GLY A 482 -20.31 -8.75 -15.93
N VAL A 483 -20.35 -8.92 -17.25
CA VAL A 483 -19.67 -10.04 -17.92
C VAL A 483 -18.77 -9.53 -19.03
N LEU A 484 -17.48 -9.84 -18.93
CA LEU A 484 -16.44 -9.48 -19.88
C LEU A 484 -15.71 -10.74 -20.36
N GLY A 485 -15.88 -11.09 -21.63
CA GLY A 485 -15.27 -12.29 -22.21
C GLY A 485 -15.85 -13.59 -21.70
N GLY A 486 -17.14 -13.59 -21.36
CA GLY A 486 -17.81 -14.72 -20.71
C GLY A 486 -17.42 -14.92 -19.24
N MET A 487 -16.58 -14.05 -18.67
CA MET A 487 -16.20 -14.09 -17.26
C MET A 487 -16.95 -13.04 -16.47
N GLU A 488 -17.41 -13.42 -15.29
CA GLU A 488 -18.02 -12.52 -14.32
C GLU A 488 -16.97 -11.51 -13.83
N VAL A 489 -17.32 -10.23 -13.89
CA VAL A 489 -16.47 -9.10 -13.48
C VAL A 489 -17.08 -8.47 -12.25
N VAL A 490 -16.27 -8.33 -11.21
CA VAL A 490 -16.55 -7.44 -10.08
C VAL A 490 -15.27 -6.70 -9.73
N THR A 491 -14.99 -5.60 -10.42
CA THR A 491 -13.78 -4.81 -10.16
C THR A 491 -14.11 -3.63 -9.25
N ARG A 492 -13.48 -3.61 -8.07
CA ARG A 492 -13.52 -2.46 -7.17
C ARG A 492 -12.40 -1.50 -7.56
N GLY A 493 -12.79 -0.26 -7.86
CA GLY A 493 -11.89 0.84 -8.20
C GLY A 493 -11.29 1.51 -6.96
N PRO A 494 -10.73 2.72 -7.13
CA PRO A 494 -10.15 3.47 -6.01
C PRO A 494 -11.19 3.75 -4.92
N LEU A 495 -10.74 3.83 -3.67
CA LEU A 495 -11.54 4.34 -2.55
C LEU A 495 -11.58 5.87 -2.62
N LEU A 496 -12.79 6.44 -2.59
CA LEU A 496 -13.04 7.87 -2.60
C LEU A 496 -13.76 8.32 -1.34
N GLU A 497 -13.68 9.62 -1.06
CA GLU A 497 -14.38 10.29 0.02
C GLU A 497 -14.93 11.63 -0.47
N GLY A 498 -16.26 11.78 -0.43
CA GLY A 498 -16.91 13.05 -0.66
C GLY A 498 -16.84 13.91 0.59
N ARG A 499 -16.15 15.06 0.49
CA ARG A 499 -15.92 16.01 1.59
C ARG A 499 -16.54 17.38 1.30
N PRO A 500 -16.83 18.19 2.32
CA PRO A 500 -17.23 19.58 2.13
C PRO A 500 -16.24 20.35 1.25
N ALA A 501 -16.74 21.29 0.45
CA ALA A 501 -15.91 22.07 -0.47
C ALA A 501 -14.72 22.77 0.23
N ALA A 502 -14.96 23.33 1.41
CA ALA A 502 -13.93 23.99 2.22
C ALA A 502 -12.77 23.04 2.62
N GLU A 503 -13.07 21.76 2.91
CA GLU A 503 -12.01 20.78 3.20
C GLU A 503 -11.19 20.45 1.94
N ILE A 504 -11.85 20.32 0.79
CA ILE A 504 -11.17 20.08 -0.50
C ILE A 504 -10.27 21.27 -0.87
N GLU A 505 -10.75 22.50 -0.67
CA GLU A 505 -9.97 23.72 -0.86
C GLU A 505 -8.75 23.75 0.08
N ALA A 506 -8.94 23.40 1.37
CA ALA A 506 -7.84 23.29 2.32
C ALA A 506 -6.81 22.24 1.88
N LEU A 507 -7.24 21.07 1.39
CA LEU A 507 -6.34 20.04 0.87
C LEU A 507 -5.58 20.51 -0.38
N ARG A 508 -6.23 21.25 -1.30
CA ARG A 508 -5.55 21.86 -2.46
C ARG A 508 -4.52 22.89 -2.03
N ALA A 509 -4.82 23.68 -1.01
CA ALA A 509 -3.89 24.67 -0.48
C ALA A 509 -2.59 24.04 0.04
N GLN A 510 -2.62 22.78 0.52
CA GLN A 510 -1.43 22.05 0.96
C GLN A 510 -0.44 21.73 -0.18
N GLU A 511 -0.88 21.77 -1.45
CA GLU A 511 0.00 21.61 -2.61
C GLU A 511 0.67 22.92 -3.05
N ASN A 512 0.18 24.06 -2.57
CA ASN A 512 0.76 25.36 -2.87
C ASN A 512 1.87 25.68 -1.85
N PRO A 513 2.92 26.41 -2.26
CA PRO A 513 3.89 26.95 -1.32
C PRO A 513 3.19 27.69 -0.17
N PRO A 514 3.59 27.48 1.10
CA PRO A 514 2.99 28.19 2.21
C PRO A 514 3.17 29.70 2.06
N HIS A 515 2.07 30.45 2.16
CA HIS A 515 2.13 31.91 2.23
C HIS A 515 2.19 32.34 3.69
N VAL A 516 3.37 32.75 4.13
CA VAL A 516 3.62 33.23 5.48
C VAL A 516 3.90 34.73 5.38
N PRO A 517 3.05 35.60 5.96
CA PRO A 517 3.24 37.04 5.87
C PRO A 517 4.62 37.45 6.38
N ASP A 518 5.20 38.48 5.77
CA ASP A 518 6.43 39.08 6.26
C ASP A 518 6.21 39.65 7.67
N GLY A 519 7.28 39.68 8.47
CA GLY A 519 7.22 40.14 9.85
C GLY A 519 8.55 40.02 10.58
N ALA A 520 8.57 40.50 11.83
CA ALA A 520 9.78 40.49 12.66
C ALA A 520 10.09 39.12 13.28
N LEU A 521 9.11 38.22 13.37
CA LEU A 521 9.29 36.89 13.97
C LEU A 521 9.88 35.90 12.95
N PRO A 522 10.83 35.03 13.35
CA PRO A 522 11.35 33.97 12.50
C PRO A 522 10.24 33.01 12.02
N ARG A 523 10.29 32.62 10.75
CA ARG A 523 9.34 31.69 10.13
C ARG A 523 9.82 30.26 10.30
N VAL A 524 9.09 29.45 11.07
CA VAL A 524 9.47 28.08 11.41
C VAL A 524 8.48 27.08 10.83
N ALA A 525 8.92 26.26 9.89
CA ALA A 525 8.07 25.24 9.29
C ALA A 525 8.24 23.89 10.01
N VAL A 526 7.15 23.17 10.25
CA VAL A 526 7.17 21.82 10.86
C VAL A 526 6.64 20.80 9.86
N TYR A 527 7.44 19.81 9.46
CA TYR A 527 7.00 18.80 8.49
C TYR A 527 5.90 17.90 9.06
N GLU A 528 4.69 18.02 8.50
CA GLU A 528 3.48 17.38 9.03
C GLU A 528 3.55 15.84 8.96
N GLY A 529 4.30 15.28 7.99
CA GLY A 529 4.52 13.84 7.84
C GLY A 529 5.36 13.21 8.96
N GLY A 530 5.90 14.02 9.89
CA GLY A 530 6.68 13.57 11.03
C GLY A 530 5.85 13.21 12.28
N MET A 531 6.40 12.33 13.11
CA MET A 531 5.86 12.03 14.44
C MET A 531 6.04 13.22 15.39
N GLY A 532 5.01 13.54 16.18
CA GLY A 532 5.01 14.69 17.10
C GLY A 532 4.80 16.05 16.44
N ALA A 533 4.67 16.12 15.10
CA ALA A 533 4.57 17.38 14.35
C ALA A 533 3.46 18.32 14.85
N ALA A 534 2.27 17.79 15.13
CA ALA A 534 1.14 18.58 15.63
C ALA A 534 1.42 19.23 17.00
N GLY A 535 2.01 18.47 17.93
CA GLY A 535 2.37 18.99 19.26
C GLY A 535 3.50 20.01 19.21
N ILE A 536 4.49 19.79 18.33
CA ILE A 536 5.56 20.76 18.07
C ILE A 536 4.98 22.07 17.51
N LEU A 537 4.13 21.96 16.49
CA LEU A 537 3.53 23.12 15.83
C LEU A 537 2.72 23.97 16.83
N ALA A 538 1.80 23.32 17.57
CA ALA A 538 0.95 24.01 18.55
C ALA A 538 1.77 24.73 19.64
N ALA A 539 2.85 24.11 20.13
CA ALA A 539 3.69 24.72 21.16
C ALA A 539 4.52 25.91 20.63
N LEU A 540 5.02 25.82 19.40
CA LEU A 540 5.74 26.93 18.78
C LEU A 540 4.81 28.11 18.50
N GLU A 541 3.58 27.86 18.04
CA GLU A 541 2.56 28.90 17.88
C GLU A 541 2.22 29.59 19.21
N GLN A 542 2.03 28.81 20.28
CA GLN A 542 1.73 29.33 21.62
C GLN A 542 2.88 30.14 22.24
N SER A 543 4.12 29.90 21.81
CA SER A 543 5.28 30.61 22.35
C SER A 543 5.27 32.11 22.07
N GLY A 544 4.64 32.54 20.97
CA GLY A 544 4.69 33.93 20.49
C GLY A 544 6.07 34.42 20.03
N GLN A 545 7.10 33.55 20.02
CA GLN A 545 8.48 33.91 19.67
C GLN A 545 8.81 33.63 18.20
N VAL A 546 8.01 32.80 17.54
CA VAL A 546 8.18 32.41 16.14
C VAL A 546 6.84 32.41 15.43
N ARG A 547 6.87 32.52 14.11
CA ARG A 547 5.72 32.27 13.25
C ARG A 547 5.81 30.84 12.75
N ALA A 548 5.18 29.92 13.46
CA ALA A 548 5.18 28.51 13.11
C ALA A 548 4.05 28.18 12.11
N PHE A 549 4.30 27.24 11.19
CA PHE A 549 3.32 26.78 10.21
C PHE A 549 3.61 25.34 9.75
N PRO A 550 2.59 24.59 9.29
CA PRO A 550 2.80 23.23 8.78
C PRO A 550 3.51 23.26 7.42
N LEU A 551 4.45 22.33 7.23
CA LEU A 551 5.09 22.06 5.96
C LEU A 551 4.59 20.72 5.40
N HIS A 552 3.90 20.77 4.27
CA HIS A 552 3.30 19.57 3.66
C HIS A 552 4.19 18.91 2.60
N ARG A 553 5.15 19.64 2.02
CA ARG A 553 6.01 19.13 0.93
C ARG A 553 7.47 19.54 1.15
N LEU A 554 8.39 18.61 0.92
CA LEU A 554 9.84 18.85 0.96
C LEU A 554 10.34 19.26 -0.44
N ARG A 555 9.84 20.39 -0.95
CA ARG A 555 10.16 20.96 -2.26
C ARG A 555 10.85 22.33 -2.13
N PRO A 556 11.69 22.75 -3.10
CA PRO A 556 12.42 24.02 -3.00
C PRO A 556 11.55 25.25 -2.71
N ASP A 557 10.42 25.37 -3.40
CA ASP A 557 9.44 26.46 -3.26
C ASP A 557 8.74 26.47 -1.88
N HIS A 558 8.52 25.29 -1.28
CA HIS A 558 7.91 25.18 0.04
C HIS A 558 8.92 25.48 1.15
N LEU A 559 10.16 25.01 0.98
CA LEU A 559 11.25 25.27 1.93
C LEU A 559 11.61 26.76 1.96
N ALA A 560 11.54 27.45 0.83
CA ALA A 560 11.82 28.89 0.72
C ALA A 560 10.90 29.79 1.58
N ALA A 561 9.73 29.30 2.00
CA ALA A 561 8.83 30.02 2.89
C ALA A 561 9.32 30.09 4.35
N ALA A 562 10.35 29.31 4.70
CA ALA A 562 10.83 29.14 6.06
C ALA A 562 12.25 29.65 6.26
N ASP A 563 12.52 30.22 7.44
CA ASP A 563 13.88 30.52 7.90
C ASP A 563 14.49 29.30 8.62
N ALA A 564 13.64 28.51 9.28
CA ALA A 564 14.00 27.23 9.87
C ALA A 564 12.95 26.15 9.58
N VAL A 565 13.40 24.90 9.44
CA VAL A 565 12.55 23.72 9.20
C VAL A 565 12.84 22.69 10.27
N ILE A 566 11.79 22.23 10.95
CA ILE A 566 11.82 21.04 11.78
C ILE A 566 11.35 19.87 10.93
N LEU A 567 12.21 18.86 10.78
CA LEU A 567 11.91 17.58 10.17
C LEU A 567 11.88 16.49 11.26
N PRO A 568 10.70 16.19 11.83
CA PRO A 568 10.62 15.17 12.86
C PRO A 568 10.90 13.77 12.30
N GLN A 569 11.01 12.78 13.19
CA GLN A 569 11.02 11.38 12.77
C GLN A 569 9.88 11.08 11.79
N LEU A 570 10.23 10.75 10.55
CA LEU A 570 9.25 10.49 9.49
C LEU A 570 8.36 9.29 9.82
N ARG A 571 7.05 9.42 9.59
CA ARG A 571 6.12 8.27 9.61
C ARG A 571 6.36 7.32 8.44
N ASP A 572 6.80 7.86 7.30
CA ASP A 572 7.27 7.09 6.17
C ASP A 572 8.62 7.62 5.68
N VAL A 573 9.65 6.78 5.70
CA VAL A 573 10.97 7.13 5.19
C VAL A 573 11.00 7.37 3.68
N ALA A 574 9.98 6.95 2.95
CA ALA A 574 9.83 7.28 1.53
C ALA A 574 9.49 8.77 1.29
N ASP A 575 9.05 9.52 2.30
CA ASP A 575 8.78 10.96 2.18
C ASP A 575 10.05 11.76 1.87
N LEU A 576 11.16 11.37 2.49
CA LEU A 576 12.46 11.90 2.14
C LEU A 576 12.96 11.13 0.93
N THR A 577 12.61 11.58 -0.27
CA THR A 577 13.14 11.08 -1.55
C THR A 577 14.56 11.60 -1.81
N ARG A 578 15.20 11.21 -2.92
CA ARG A 578 16.49 11.79 -3.31
C ARG A 578 16.34 13.26 -3.70
N GLU A 579 15.22 13.59 -4.35
CA GLU A 579 14.84 14.95 -4.75
C GLU A 579 14.60 15.82 -3.52
N ALA A 580 13.83 15.32 -2.54
CA ALA A 580 13.57 16.02 -1.29
C ALA A 580 14.85 16.25 -0.47
N GLU A 581 15.73 15.25 -0.38
CA GLU A 581 17.02 15.41 0.30
C GLU A 581 17.90 16.45 -0.42
N ARG A 582 17.96 16.44 -1.76
CA ARG A 582 18.67 17.48 -2.52
C ARG A 582 18.09 18.87 -2.27
N ALA A 583 16.76 19.00 -2.25
CA ALA A 583 16.09 20.26 -1.97
C ALA A 583 16.42 20.79 -0.57
N LEU A 584 16.34 19.92 0.45
CA LEU A 584 16.73 20.26 1.82
C LEU A 584 18.18 20.71 1.91
N ARG A 585 19.12 19.96 1.31
CA ARG A 585 20.55 20.31 1.31
C ARG A 585 20.81 21.65 0.63
N ALA A 586 20.21 21.89 -0.53
CA ALA A 586 20.35 23.15 -1.24
C ALA A 586 19.77 24.33 -0.45
N TRP A 587 18.62 24.15 0.21
CA TRP A 587 18.01 25.15 1.06
C TRP A 587 18.87 25.47 2.29
N VAL A 588 19.37 24.45 3.01
CA VAL A 588 20.32 24.67 4.12
C VAL A 588 21.57 25.39 3.61
N ALA A 589 22.14 24.97 2.48
CA ALA A 589 23.33 25.62 1.92
C ALA A 589 23.14 27.12 1.62
N SER A 590 21.90 27.54 1.35
CA SER A 590 21.54 28.93 1.10
C SER A 590 21.37 29.78 2.36
N GLY A 591 21.38 29.18 3.56
CA GLY A 591 21.25 29.87 4.84
C GLY A 591 20.15 29.32 5.77
N GLY A 592 19.39 28.30 5.35
CA GLY A 592 18.34 27.71 6.16
C GLY A 592 18.86 26.98 7.42
N THR A 593 18.05 26.96 8.49
CA THR A 593 18.31 26.14 9.69
C THR A 593 17.44 24.88 9.67
N LEU A 594 18.06 23.69 9.59
CA LEU A 594 17.34 22.42 9.66
C LEU A 594 17.51 21.75 11.03
N LEU A 595 16.41 21.37 11.66
CA LEU A 595 16.39 20.55 12.87
C LEU A 595 15.77 19.19 12.58
N LEU A 596 16.54 18.11 12.78
CA LEU A 596 16.12 16.72 12.62
C LEU A 596 15.87 16.09 14.00
N THR A 597 14.76 15.37 14.19
CA THR A 597 14.46 14.71 15.48
C THR A 597 14.52 13.18 15.42
N HIS A 598 14.94 12.57 16.54
CA HIS A 598 14.95 11.13 16.80
C HIS A 598 15.51 10.32 15.61
N ASP A 599 14.80 9.32 15.07
CA ASP A 599 15.34 8.48 14.00
C ASP A 599 15.71 9.31 12.73
N ALA A 600 15.11 10.50 12.50
CA ALA A 600 15.47 11.37 11.37
C ALA A 600 16.91 11.93 11.45
N VAL A 601 17.60 11.81 12.59
CA VAL A 601 19.04 12.13 12.71
C VAL A 601 19.95 11.11 12.01
N GLY A 602 19.39 10.24 11.16
CA GLY A 602 20.12 9.19 10.45
C GLY A 602 20.32 7.94 11.29
N PHE A 603 19.27 7.49 11.98
CA PHE A 603 19.28 6.26 12.77
C PHE A 603 18.34 5.19 12.17
N ARG A 604 18.64 3.92 12.46
CA ARG A 604 17.88 2.75 11.98
C ARG A 604 17.63 2.78 10.47
N TRP A 605 16.38 2.92 10.04
CA TRP A 605 15.97 2.86 8.63
C TRP A 605 15.85 4.25 7.98
N HIS A 606 16.07 5.33 8.72
CA HIS A 606 16.12 6.67 8.14
C HIS A 606 17.48 6.91 7.43
N PRO A 607 17.50 7.74 6.37
CA PRO A 607 18.75 8.11 5.71
C PRO A 607 19.58 9.06 6.59
N VAL A 608 20.86 9.20 6.29
CA VAL A 608 21.78 10.18 6.92
C VAL A 608 21.93 11.37 5.98
N PRO A 609 21.07 12.41 6.05
CA PRO A 609 21.07 13.50 5.06
C PRO A 609 22.27 14.46 5.19
N PHE A 610 22.85 14.58 6.39
CA PHE A 610 23.95 15.50 6.70
C PHE A 610 25.05 14.79 7.50
N PRO A 611 25.76 13.81 6.91
CA PRO A 611 26.86 13.10 7.58
C PRO A 611 28.01 14.02 8.01
N GLU A 612 28.11 15.22 7.43
CA GLU A 612 29.06 16.28 7.79
C GLU A 612 28.80 16.87 9.18
N VAL A 613 27.58 16.70 9.72
CA VAL A 613 27.21 17.15 11.07
C VAL A 613 27.22 15.99 12.07
N GLY A 614 26.81 14.82 11.63
CA GLY A 614 26.84 13.62 12.47
C GLY A 614 25.71 12.67 12.11
N MET A 615 25.47 11.71 13.00
CA MET A 615 24.42 10.72 12.79
C MET A 615 23.99 10.02 14.08
N GLY A 616 22.83 9.37 14.05
CA GLY A 616 22.40 8.48 15.13
C GLY A 616 23.32 7.27 15.28
N ALA A 617 23.66 6.94 16.52
CA ALA A 617 24.63 5.91 16.87
C ALA A 617 24.01 4.75 17.66
N ALA A 618 23.19 5.06 18.68
CA ALA A 618 22.61 4.06 19.55
C ALA A 618 21.29 4.55 20.16
N LEU A 619 20.45 3.63 20.60
CA LEU A 619 19.26 3.96 21.39
C LEU A 619 19.59 3.86 22.88
N ALA A 620 19.07 4.79 23.68
CA ALA A 620 19.15 4.73 25.13
C ALA A 620 17.77 4.99 25.75
N ARG A 621 17.51 4.36 26.90
CA ARG A 621 16.27 4.60 27.66
C ARG A 621 16.21 6.05 28.13
N ARG A 622 14.98 6.53 28.38
CA ARG A 622 14.75 7.88 28.89
C ARG A 622 15.55 8.12 30.16
N GLN A 623 16.31 9.21 30.15
CA GLN A 623 17.01 9.77 31.30
C GLN A 623 17.20 11.28 31.07
N PRO A 624 17.39 12.07 32.14
CA PRO A 624 17.50 13.52 32.03
C PRO A 624 18.69 13.92 31.15
N LEU A 625 18.56 15.04 30.43
CA LEU A 625 19.65 15.62 29.65
C LEU A 625 20.21 16.86 30.34
N GLN A 626 21.51 17.08 30.22
CA GLN A 626 22.14 18.36 30.51
C GLN A 626 22.21 19.15 29.20
N VAL A 627 21.52 20.30 29.15
CA VAL A 627 21.47 21.21 28.01
C VAL A 627 22.45 22.35 28.23
N THR A 628 23.19 22.71 27.18
CA THR A 628 24.20 23.78 27.14
C THR A 628 24.14 24.48 25.77
N THR A 629 23.05 25.19 25.50
CA THR A 629 22.90 25.99 24.27
C THR A 629 23.62 27.33 24.40
N PRO A 630 24.15 27.90 23.31
CA PRO A 630 24.73 29.25 23.34
C PRO A 630 23.73 30.28 23.84
N GLY A 631 24.19 31.24 24.65
CA GLY A 631 23.35 32.33 25.17
C GLY A 631 22.42 31.96 26.33
N ALA A 632 22.47 30.73 26.86
CA ALA A 632 21.65 30.30 28.00
C ALA A 632 22.46 29.55 29.06
N ASP A 633 22.07 29.70 30.33
CA ASP A 633 22.64 28.93 31.44
C ASP A 633 22.35 27.44 31.28
N ALA A 634 23.31 26.59 31.67
CA ALA A 634 23.17 25.16 31.61
C ALA A 634 21.98 24.68 32.46
N TRP A 635 21.08 23.88 31.88
CA TRP A 635 19.86 23.42 32.56
C TRP A 635 19.56 21.95 32.28
N ALA A 636 18.76 21.32 33.14
CA ALA A 636 18.40 19.92 33.01
C ALA A 636 17.05 19.76 32.29
N LEU A 637 17.01 18.96 31.23
CA LEU A 637 15.82 18.65 30.46
C LEU A 637 15.26 17.27 30.81
N GLU A 638 14.00 17.26 31.24
CA GLU A 638 13.13 16.08 31.21
C GLU A 638 12.29 16.09 29.93
N TYR A 639 12.20 14.95 29.25
CA TYR A 639 11.41 14.80 28.01
C TYR A 639 10.40 13.64 28.13
N ALA A 640 9.39 13.68 27.28
CA ALA A 640 8.20 12.85 27.47
C ALA A 640 8.42 11.38 27.07
N TYR A 641 9.09 11.15 25.95
CA TYR A 641 9.17 9.85 25.29
C TYR A 641 10.11 8.86 25.99
N SER A 642 9.85 7.56 25.83
CA SER A 642 10.50 6.48 26.58
C SER A 642 11.98 6.26 26.27
N ASP A 643 12.48 6.81 25.17
CA ASP A 643 13.86 6.67 24.71
C ASP A 643 14.37 7.91 23.98
N HIS A 644 15.66 7.92 23.67
CA HIS A 644 16.30 8.87 22.78
C HIS A 644 17.41 8.19 21.97
N VAL A 645 17.79 8.84 20.87
CA VAL A 645 18.92 8.45 20.02
C VAL A 645 20.17 9.20 20.49
N ARG A 646 21.23 8.46 20.83
CA ARG A 646 22.57 9.00 21.01
C ARG A 646 23.17 9.35 19.66
N ILE A 647 23.83 10.49 19.57
CA ILE A 647 24.39 11.01 18.33
C ILE A 647 25.90 10.84 18.35
N LYS A 648 26.47 10.36 17.24
CA LYS A 648 27.89 10.41 16.94
C LYS A 648 28.16 11.73 16.20
N PRO A 649 28.77 12.74 16.85
CA PRO A 649 29.05 14.02 16.22
C PRO A 649 30.14 13.87 15.15
N ALA A 650 30.05 14.64 14.07
CA ALA A 650 31.15 14.80 13.13
C ALA A 650 32.21 15.77 13.70
N PRO A 651 33.48 15.71 13.22
CA PRO A 651 34.51 16.66 13.65
C PRO A 651 34.07 18.12 13.43
N GLY A 652 34.34 18.99 14.40
CA GLY A 652 34.03 20.42 14.31
C GLY A 652 32.58 20.80 14.64
N THR A 653 31.79 19.87 15.17
CA THR A 653 30.39 20.14 15.57
C THR A 653 30.24 20.38 17.07
N ALA A 654 29.27 21.21 17.44
CA ALA A 654 28.98 21.56 18.84
C ALA A 654 27.98 20.56 19.44
N VAL A 655 28.28 20.06 20.65
CA VAL A 655 27.33 19.25 21.43
C VAL A 655 26.52 20.19 22.33
N LEU A 656 25.22 20.27 22.09
CA LEU A 656 24.30 21.19 22.78
C LEU A 656 23.53 20.53 23.92
N ALA A 657 23.44 19.19 23.93
CA ALA A 657 22.91 18.45 25.05
C ALA A 657 23.55 17.06 25.17
N ARG A 658 23.70 16.59 26.41
CA ARG A 658 24.25 15.27 26.77
C ARG A 658 23.35 14.57 27.76
N GLU A 659 23.45 13.25 27.85
CA GLU A 659 22.87 12.52 28.98
C GLU A 659 23.45 13.05 30.31
N LYS A 660 22.60 13.25 31.32
CA LYS A 660 23.01 13.74 32.65
C LYS A 660 23.59 12.60 33.51
N ASN A 661 24.66 11.97 33.02
CA ASN A 661 25.40 10.92 33.72
C ASN A 661 26.93 11.12 33.53
N ALA A 662 27.75 10.35 34.26
CA ALA A 662 29.20 10.52 34.27
C ALA A 662 29.88 10.28 32.90
N GLN A 663 29.21 9.57 31.98
CA GLN A 663 29.70 9.28 30.63
C GLN A 663 28.87 10.00 29.55
N GLY A 664 28.22 11.13 29.90
CA GLY A 664 27.16 11.78 29.15
C GLY A 664 27.31 11.77 27.63
N ALA A 665 26.61 10.83 26.97
CA ALA A 665 26.64 10.69 25.52
C ALA A 665 25.97 11.90 24.84
N PRO A 666 26.44 12.36 23.67
CA PRO A 666 25.78 13.43 22.93
C PRO A 666 24.36 13.03 22.52
N VAL A 667 23.41 13.94 22.74
CA VAL A 667 22.00 13.76 22.34
C VAL A 667 21.51 14.89 21.46
N VAL A 668 22.10 16.09 21.55
CA VAL A 668 21.84 17.18 20.60
C VAL A 668 23.17 17.71 20.07
N VAL A 669 23.29 17.78 18.75
CA VAL A 669 24.50 18.22 18.04
C VAL A 669 24.12 19.27 17.00
N SER A 670 24.93 20.31 16.86
CA SER A 670 24.76 21.36 15.85
C SER A 670 26.04 21.55 15.05
N GLY A 671 25.92 21.71 13.73
CA GLY A 671 27.03 21.97 12.82
C GLY A 671 26.63 22.95 11.72
N ALA A 672 27.60 23.70 11.21
CA ALA A 672 27.44 24.52 10.02
C ALA A 672 27.42 23.63 8.76
N PHE A 673 26.62 24.02 7.77
CA PHE A 673 26.65 23.43 6.43
C PHE A 673 26.54 24.55 5.40
N GLU A 674 27.68 24.88 4.77
CA GLU A 674 27.84 26.08 3.95
C GLU A 674 27.39 27.33 4.73
N LYS A 675 26.37 28.06 4.25
CA LYS A 675 25.83 29.27 4.92
C LYS A 675 24.78 28.96 5.99
N GLY A 676 24.29 27.73 6.06
CA GLY A 676 23.22 27.33 6.95
C GLY A 676 23.70 26.51 8.14
N ARG A 677 22.71 25.98 8.87
CA ARG A 677 22.93 25.22 10.12
C ARG A 677 22.09 23.96 10.14
N VAL A 678 22.67 22.87 10.60
CA VAL A 678 21.98 21.59 10.81
C VAL A 678 22.09 21.20 12.27
N ILE A 679 20.96 20.83 12.86
CA ILE A 679 20.82 20.41 14.24
C ILE A 679 20.23 19.01 14.25
N LEU A 680 20.94 18.09 14.90
CA LEU A 680 20.50 16.72 15.13
C LEU A 680 20.04 16.63 16.59
N CYS A 681 18.78 16.29 16.81
CA CYS A 681 18.17 16.19 18.13
C CYS A 681 17.66 14.77 18.38
N GLY A 682 18.30 14.03 19.29
CA GLY A 682 18.03 12.62 19.50
C GLY A 682 16.71 12.29 20.20
N ILE A 683 16.03 13.28 20.79
CA ILE A 683 14.72 13.09 21.41
C ILE A 683 13.60 13.21 20.37
N ILE A 684 12.37 12.86 20.76
CA ILE A 684 11.17 13.01 19.93
C ILE A 684 10.15 13.94 20.59
N PRO A 685 10.33 15.27 20.42
CA PRO A 685 9.44 16.24 21.02
C PRO A 685 8.01 16.07 20.50
N GLY A 686 7.01 16.27 21.36
CA GLY A 686 5.59 16.29 20.97
C GLY A 686 4.96 14.91 20.78
N LEU A 687 5.67 13.83 21.13
CA LEU A 687 5.14 12.46 21.07
C LEU A 687 4.90 11.88 22.49
N LYS A 688 3.71 12.12 23.05
CA LYS A 688 3.12 11.33 24.16
C LYS A 688 1.62 11.61 24.29
N GLY A 689 0.82 10.55 24.52
CA GLY A 689 -0.45 10.47 25.27
C GLY A 689 -1.63 11.42 25.00
N MET A 690 -1.39 12.69 24.67
CA MET A 690 -2.38 13.77 24.52
C MET A 690 -1.89 14.92 23.60
N GLY A 691 -0.77 14.76 22.87
CA GLY A 691 -0.28 15.81 21.96
C GLY A 691 0.36 17.04 22.63
N GLU A 692 0.62 16.97 23.94
CA GLU A 692 1.25 18.06 24.69
C GLU A 692 2.79 17.94 24.66
N LEU A 693 3.43 19.02 24.24
CA LEU A 693 4.88 19.22 24.33
C LEU A 693 5.22 19.64 25.77
N LEU A 694 6.21 19.02 26.41
CA LEU A 694 6.61 19.47 27.75
C LEU A 694 7.23 20.88 27.68
N PRO A 695 7.04 21.75 28.71
CA PRO A 695 7.62 23.09 28.70
C PRO A 695 9.13 23.12 28.48
N GLY A 696 9.86 22.12 29.00
CA GLY A 696 11.29 21.95 28.73
C GLY A 696 11.58 21.61 27.26
N GLU A 697 10.79 20.75 26.63
CA GLU A 697 10.96 20.43 25.20
C GLU A 697 10.67 21.67 24.33
N ALA A 698 9.64 22.47 24.68
CA ALA A 698 9.33 23.73 24.01
C ALA A 698 10.49 24.74 24.13
N ARG A 699 11.00 24.93 25.35
CA ARG A 699 12.17 25.76 25.63
C ARG A 699 13.38 25.32 24.80
N LEU A 700 13.70 24.02 24.80
CA LEU A 700 14.81 23.49 24.02
C LEU A 700 14.64 23.80 22.52
N LEU A 701 13.45 23.57 21.95
CA LEU A 701 13.23 23.85 20.52
C LEU A 701 13.47 25.32 20.18
N LEU A 702 13.01 26.25 21.02
CA LEU A 702 13.23 27.69 20.82
C LEU A 702 14.72 28.05 20.91
N GLU A 703 15.43 27.53 21.92
CA GLU A 703 16.88 27.73 22.07
C GLU A 703 17.67 27.16 20.87
N LEU A 704 17.25 26.02 20.32
CA LEU A 704 17.89 25.41 19.15
C LEU A 704 17.62 26.18 17.85
N LEU A 705 16.45 26.79 17.71
CA LEU A 705 16.07 27.54 16.51
C LEU A 705 16.56 28.99 16.52
N ALA A 706 16.94 29.52 17.67
CA ALA A 706 17.52 30.85 17.80
C ALA A 706 18.70 31.03 16.83
N PRO A 707 18.84 32.20 16.16
CA PRO A 707 19.97 32.48 15.29
C PRO A 707 21.30 32.24 16.02
N ALA A 708 22.29 31.65 15.36
CA ALA A 708 23.63 31.58 15.94
C ALA A 708 24.17 33.01 16.12
N GLU A 709 24.63 33.35 17.32
CA GLU A 709 25.38 34.59 17.55
C GLU A 709 26.59 34.60 16.59
N LYS A 710 26.76 35.71 15.86
CA LYS A 710 27.79 35.87 14.82
C LYS A 710 29.18 35.99 15.39
#